data_AF-A0A1W9X719-F1
#
_entry.id   AF-A0A1W9X719-F1
#
_cell.length_a   1.000
_cell.length_b   1.000
_cell.length_c   1.000
_cell.angle_alpha   90.00
_cell.angle_beta   90.00
_cell.angle_gamma   90.00
#
_symmetry.space_group_name_H-M   'P 1'
#
loop_
_entity.id
_entity.type
_entity.pdbx_description
1 polymer ?
#
loop_
_entity_poly.entity_id
_entity_poly.type
_entity_poly.pdbx_seq_one_letter_code
_entity_poly.pdbx_strand_id
1 'polypeptide(L)'
;MTKKRIIPIGLSLLGLASELPAEYPSFSWTTGKLLMPIVEVRFVDVRSGAFEMSMDWLTETQNPMVFVLQDIKEASATTPVSATFSVENNTLLMPAVKVSGGSEGLKHYKAVFSMTPNTEPLQFVVTDAVLLGPLKIGGLFPLSGIGSEFYREKPHNGALLAIKHLTEAGFEVEMHSKDSKTNSTDAVAAARQLVEEHNVQVLVGGAFNEMPTAVTEQITIPNQVLQISYGSSASVITELPVDKDQDLLFRTSVSDTAYGIVLAKAAYDQGYRKLAIFYVEQNQGLSEVFQENFENWGGKIVASIPHSVEVATSYQKELQQAAQEGAEALVALSYSEHASVYIKEAFVGGFFNKFLAVVATQSKTLLEQMAGVAIPDGSCAAAPSFVSTDSRDKFNTSYQAEYGESSPQLASENAYDAVIVATLAAWAAKKNGEVITPFSIRNHLREVAGPPGDEIKPGIEDLKRARERLQAGKPINYTGASGNVNFDENGDVLAPLDIVCSQDGIAVTQATLMPNNFEVVGVAGMFFHGMEEIIRYQESALGNLVADVMLEAAKSEGAVAALTNTGILRTSIGKGEVTLAELLMTLPLGNTLVVLELTGRELVAALDHGLTYAAGEATGAFPNIAGMQVNYCDRMACSDALLEGGVVTSLSIEGTAVEMDKSYQIATHDFLVGGGDGFVMLEEACQRGNCRKTNTLLVDLVADEFRTHSPVTQKIGPRINPKSSVKLGGVFPLRGAWSEFGKSFLQSAKLAIKHMGKAGYPVTLIVADSKTDPIVGVSASRPLIETWDVAALIASATSGVTIPIAEQVAIPNQVPQMAYAATSPQITDLEADIGHDFLFRTSVSDTTQGLVLASMAYDAGYRQVSILYIDDPYGRGLMAVFTENFEKLGGSVVASVPHEDKTTSYQSELSQAVEGGEPEALIAISFPAQIGVYLPQSLKNGFFDKFLFVDASKSEKVIEVVGADVLEGLCGTGPGAAQTTSLLNFNASYEAEYGESPSTAPFLPNAYDAVIIQALAAYAAQVQNGSITPVGLRDQLRDVAGQPGDKINASPEELKRGFELLQAGKPINYEGASGNVDFDDKGEVMGPTEIWCYEGGEIVSKELVLPQSPQ
;
A
#
# COMPACT_ATOMS: atom_id res chain seq x y z
N MET A 1 31.36 51.81 -32.24
CA MET A 1 30.91 51.35 -30.91
C MET A 1 30.28 49.98 -31.07
N THR A 2 31.05 48.92 -30.85
CA THR A 2 30.56 47.53 -30.83
C THR A 2 29.80 47.32 -29.52
N LYS A 3 28.48 47.09 -29.60
CA LYS A 3 27.65 46.76 -28.42
C LYS A 3 28.06 45.36 -27.94
N LYS A 4 28.85 45.29 -26.88
CA LYS A 4 29.17 44.05 -26.16
C LYS A 4 27.87 43.49 -25.58
N ARG A 5 27.50 42.25 -25.93
CA ARG A 5 26.38 41.51 -25.32
C ARG A 5 26.91 40.43 -24.39
N ILE A 6 26.16 40.18 -23.33
CA ILE A 6 26.39 39.14 -22.32
C ILE A 6 25.42 38.00 -22.67
N ILE A 7 25.91 36.77 -22.83
CA ILE A 7 25.10 35.59 -23.16
C ILE A 7 25.07 34.65 -21.94
N PRO A 8 23.90 34.26 -21.40
CA PRO A 8 23.79 33.19 -20.41
C PRO A 8 24.02 31.83 -21.07
N ILE A 9 24.72 30.91 -20.39
CA ILE A 9 25.25 29.66 -20.97
C ILE A 9 24.70 28.47 -20.17
N GLY A 10 24.19 27.45 -20.86
CA GLY A 10 24.05 26.09 -20.31
C GLY A 10 25.30 25.27 -20.66
N LEU A 11 25.95 24.66 -19.67
CA LEU A 11 27.19 23.91 -19.87
C LEU A 11 26.97 22.40 -20.01
N SER A 12 27.90 21.70 -20.65
CA SER A 12 28.13 20.27 -20.46
C SER A 12 29.65 20.03 -20.28
N LEU A 13 30.03 19.29 -19.22
CA LEU A 13 31.42 19.01 -18.84
C LEU A 13 31.82 17.63 -19.38
N LEU A 14 32.40 17.59 -20.58
CA LEU A 14 32.71 16.34 -21.30
C LEU A 14 34.17 15.86 -21.14
N GLY A 15 34.92 16.34 -20.16
CA GLY A 15 36.36 16.03 -20.05
C GLY A 15 36.98 15.92 -18.66
N LEU A 16 36.22 16.04 -17.57
CA LEU A 16 36.79 16.00 -16.20
C LEU A 16 36.80 14.61 -15.56
N ALA A 17 35.93 13.70 -15.99
CA ALA A 17 35.66 12.46 -15.24
C ALA A 17 36.76 11.39 -15.35
N SER A 18 37.67 11.48 -16.33
CA SER A 18 38.71 10.46 -16.53
C SER A 18 40.06 10.79 -15.87
N GLU A 19 40.27 12.02 -15.36
CA GLU A 19 41.59 12.46 -14.84
C GLU A 19 41.56 13.08 -13.43
N LEU A 20 40.42 13.06 -12.71
CA LEU A 20 40.31 13.64 -11.36
C LEU A 20 40.09 12.59 -10.24
N PRO A 21 40.62 12.81 -9.02
CA PRO A 21 40.27 12.02 -7.84
C PRO A 21 38.80 12.25 -7.44
N ALA A 22 38.12 11.21 -6.96
CA ALA A 22 36.68 11.20 -6.66
C ALA A 22 36.17 12.22 -5.60
N GLU A 23 37.04 13.01 -4.97
CA GLU A 23 36.70 13.87 -3.83
C GLU A 23 36.58 15.38 -4.15
N TYR A 24 36.86 15.83 -5.38
CA TYR A 24 36.93 17.27 -5.73
C TYR A 24 36.76 17.44 -7.26
N PRO A 25 35.86 18.25 -7.89
CA PRO A 25 34.76 19.17 -7.48
C PRO A 25 33.32 18.68 -7.82
N SER A 26 32.26 19.38 -7.38
CA SER A 26 30.85 19.11 -7.76
C SER A 26 30.20 20.30 -8.51
N PHE A 27 29.28 20.05 -9.44
CA PHE A 27 28.56 21.11 -10.18
C PHE A 27 27.10 21.15 -9.76
N SER A 28 26.59 22.32 -9.36
CA SER A 28 25.16 22.52 -9.11
C SER A 28 24.47 22.99 -10.40
N TRP A 29 23.72 22.08 -11.01
CA TRP A 29 22.94 22.33 -12.23
C TRP A 29 21.80 23.35 -11.99
N THR A 30 21.20 23.33 -10.81
CA THR A 30 20.14 24.26 -10.35
C THR A 30 20.59 25.72 -10.27
N THR A 31 21.88 25.97 -9.97
CA THR A 31 22.40 27.34 -9.82
C THR A 31 23.39 27.76 -10.90
N GLY A 32 23.80 26.83 -11.77
CA GLY A 32 24.86 27.05 -12.76
C GLY A 32 26.22 27.34 -12.12
N LYS A 33 26.51 26.75 -10.95
CA LYS A 33 27.74 27.02 -10.17
C LYS A 33 28.64 25.79 -10.11
N LEU A 34 29.94 25.99 -10.35
CA LEU A 34 30.97 24.97 -10.17
C LEU A 34 31.55 25.09 -8.76
N LEU A 35 31.30 24.10 -7.90
CA LEU A 35 31.78 24.06 -6.52
C LEU A 35 33.19 23.48 -6.50
N MET A 36 34.18 24.36 -6.41
CA MET A 36 35.59 23.99 -6.21
C MET A 36 36.03 24.49 -4.83
N PRO A 37 36.48 23.62 -3.92
CA PRO A 37 36.98 24.08 -2.62
C PRO A 37 38.34 24.75 -2.79
N ILE A 38 38.52 25.87 -2.09
CA ILE A 38 39.77 26.62 -2.04
C ILE A 38 40.71 25.94 -1.04
N VAL A 39 41.91 25.60 -1.48
CA VAL A 39 42.88 24.84 -0.69
C VAL A 39 43.60 25.71 0.35
N GLU A 40 43.95 26.96 0.01
CA GLU A 40 44.59 27.89 0.95
C GLU A 40 44.26 29.37 0.65
N VAL A 41 43.99 30.16 1.69
CA VAL A 41 43.80 31.62 1.60
C VAL A 41 44.84 32.30 2.50
N ARG A 42 45.70 33.15 1.95
CA ARG A 42 46.65 33.96 2.74
C ARG A 42 46.24 35.42 2.76
N PHE A 43 46.15 36.00 3.96
CA PHE A 43 45.96 37.45 4.10
C PHE A 43 47.27 38.18 3.84
N VAL A 44 47.30 39.03 2.82
CA VAL A 44 48.48 39.80 2.41
C VAL A 44 48.51 41.16 3.11
N ASP A 45 47.35 41.74 3.43
CA ASP A 45 47.23 42.95 4.25
C ASP A 45 45.91 42.97 5.05
N VAL A 46 46.04 42.85 6.37
CA VAL A 46 44.91 42.74 7.32
C VAL A 46 44.13 44.05 7.47
N ARG A 47 44.70 45.22 7.09
CA ARG A 47 43.99 46.51 7.20
C ARG A 47 43.19 46.89 5.96
N SER A 48 43.55 46.36 4.79
CA SER A 48 42.80 46.56 3.54
C SER A 48 41.85 45.40 3.20
N GLY A 49 41.96 44.27 3.92
CA GLY A 49 41.16 43.07 3.64
C GLY A 49 41.63 42.32 2.39
N ALA A 50 42.85 42.58 1.91
CA ALA A 50 43.40 41.92 0.74
C ALA A 50 43.95 40.53 1.10
N PHE A 51 43.49 39.52 0.36
CA PHE A 51 43.94 38.13 0.45
C PHE A 51 44.40 37.62 -0.92
N GLU A 52 45.42 36.76 -0.92
CA GLU A 52 45.85 35.95 -2.07
C GLU A 52 45.24 34.55 -1.93
N MET A 53 44.78 34.00 -3.06
CA MET A 53 44.17 32.67 -3.15
C MET A 53 45.04 31.81 -4.07
N SER A 54 45.45 30.62 -3.62
CA SER A 54 46.19 29.66 -4.44
C SER A 54 45.24 28.61 -5.03
N MET A 55 45.37 28.33 -6.33
CA MET A 55 44.65 27.29 -7.08
C MET A 55 45.63 26.28 -7.69
N ASP A 56 46.64 25.83 -6.93
CA ASP A 56 47.81 25.12 -7.46
C ASP A 56 47.48 23.89 -8.34
N TRP A 57 46.38 23.17 -8.12
CA TRP A 57 45.95 22.05 -8.96
C TRP A 57 45.62 22.43 -10.42
N LEU A 58 45.06 23.62 -10.66
CA LEU A 58 44.79 24.16 -12.00
C LEU A 58 46.08 24.50 -12.76
N THR A 59 47.17 24.74 -12.02
CA THR A 59 48.50 25.00 -12.59
C THR A 59 49.30 23.73 -12.85
N GLU A 60 48.98 22.63 -12.14
CA GLU A 60 49.58 21.30 -12.32
C GLU A 60 48.98 20.52 -13.51
N THR A 61 47.71 20.77 -13.88
CA THR A 61 47.12 20.19 -15.09
C THR A 61 47.78 20.74 -16.36
N GLN A 62 48.65 19.94 -17.00
CA GLN A 62 49.27 20.31 -18.29
C GLN A 62 48.34 20.15 -19.50
N ASN A 63 47.17 19.54 -19.32
CA ASN A 63 46.21 19.27 -20.38
C ASN A 63 45.13 20.35 -20.47
N PRO A 64 44.76 20.81 -21.68
CA PRO A 64 43.64 21.72 -21.87
C PRO A 64 42.31 21.06 -21.47
N MET A 65 41.46 21.81 -20.75
CA MET A 65 40.10 21.34 -20.39
C MET A 65 39.11 21.63 -21.51
N VAL A 66 38.23 20.67 -21.81
CA VAL A 66 37.25 20.75 -22.90
C VAL A 66 35.83 20.96 -22.36
N PHE A 67 35.14 21.96 -22.88
CA PHE A 67 33.75 22.31 -22.54
C PHE A 67 32.89 22.27 -23.80
N VAL A 68 31.68 21.72 -23.73
CA VAL A 68 30.73 21.74 -24.85
C VAL A 68 29.55 22.61 -24.47
N LEU A 69 29.32 23.66 -25.25
CA LEU A 69 28.23 24.61 -25.06
C LEU A 69 27.23 24.46 -26.21
N GLN A 70 25.96 24.32 -25.85
CA GLN A 70 24.85 24.36 -26.80
C GLN A 70 24.21 25.75 -26.80
N ASP A 71 23.56 26.12 -27.90
CA ASP A 71 22.82 27.39 -28.03
C ASP A 71 23.67 28.67 -27.90
N ILE A 72 24.79 28.72 -28.61
CA ILE A 72 25.53 29.99 -28.76
C ILE A 72 25.08 30.70 -30.02
N LYS A 73 24.57 31.93 -29.83
CA LYS A 73 23.97 32.77 -30.89
C LYS A 73 24.96 33.24 -31.98
N GLU A 74 26.25 33.21 -31.69
CA GLU A 74 27.33 33.67 -32.58
C GLU A 74 28.63 32.91 -32.21
N ALA A 75 29.01 31.84 -32.92
CA ALA A 75 30.31 31.18 -32.73
C ALA A 75 30.92 30.73 -34.05
N SER A 76 32.22 30.95 -34.22
CA SER A 76 33.05 30.31 -35.25
C SER A 76 34.33 29.82 -34.59
N ALA A 77 34.95 28.77 -35.16
CA ALA A 77 36.25 28.24 -34.69
C ALA A 77 37.41 29.27 -34.71
N THR A 78 37.19 30.47 -35.25
CA THR A 78 38.18 31.55 -35.34
C THR A 78 37.88 32.75 -34.45
N THR A 79 36.78 32.74 -33.69
CA THR A 79 36.38 33.89 -32.86
C THR A 79 37.05 33.81 -31.48
N PRO A 80 37.93 34.77 -31.11
CA PRO A 80 38.51 34.79 -29.78
C PRO A 80 37.44 35.15 -28.74
N VAL A 81 37.35 34.36 -27.68
CA VAL A 81 36.36 34.54 -26.62
C VAL A 81 37.06 34.85 -25.30
N SER A 82 36.54 35.84 -24.58
CA SER A 82 37.00 36.15 -23.23
C SER A 82 35.89 35.85 -22.22
N ALA A 83 36.26 35.10 -21.19
CA ALA A 83 35.42 34.74 -20.05
C ALA A 83 35.91 35.52 -18.82
N THR A 84 35.00 35.95 -17.94
CA THR A 84 35.35 36.57 -16.66
C THR A 84 34.71 35.78 -15.55
N PHE A 85 35.53 35.23 -14.65
CA PHE A 85 35.06 34.52 -13.46
C PHE A 85 34.88 35.49 -12.30
N SER A 86 33.96 35.16 -11.40
CA SER A 86 33.81 35.85 -10.12
C SER A 86 33.78 34.82 -8.99
N VAL A 87 34.21 35.21 -7.79
CA VAL A 87 34.22 34.34 -6.62
C VAL A 87 33.20 34.88 -5.63
N GLU A 88 32.33 34.00 -5.11
CA GLU A 88 31.33 34.33 -4.10
C GLU A 88 31.25 33.17 -3.09
N ASN A 89 31.35 33.45 -1.78
CA ASN A 89 31.33 32.45 -0.70
C ASN A 89 32.22 31.23 -0.96
N ASN A 90 33.51 31.45 -1.23
CA ASN A 90 34.47 30.38 -1.53
C ASN A 90 34.12 29.49 -2.74
N THR A 91 33.26 29.97 -3.64
CA THR A 91 32.78 29.25 -4.83
C THR A 91 33.08 30.05 -6.09
N LEU A 92 33.58 29.39 -7.14
CA LEU A 92 33.80 30.03 -8.44
C LEU A 92 32.47 30.09 -9.21
N LEU A 93 32.03 31.30 -9.54
CA LEU A 93 30.86 31.54 -10.39
C LEU A 93 31.26 31.50 -11.87
N MET A 94 30.42 30.84 -12.67
CA MET A 94 30.67 30.60 -14.09
C MET A 94 30.77 31.87 -14.92
N PRO A 95 31.54 31.83 -16.03
CA PRO A 95 31.81 33.03 -16.79
C PRO A 95 30.65 33.41 -17.70
N ALA A 96 30.38 34.72 -17.79
CA ALA A 96 29.68 35.28 -18.93
C ALA A 96 30.62 35.33 -20.14
N VAL A 97 30.32 34.58 -21.20
CA VAL A 97 31.07 34.61 -22.45
C VAL A 97 30.71 35.86 -23.25
N LYS A 98 31.72 36.66 -23.59
CA LYS A 98 31.59 37.82 -24.49
C LYS A 98 32.11 37.46 -25.87
N VAL A 99 31.21 37.48 -26.86
CA VAL A 99 31.54 37.32 -28.28
C VAL A 99 31.54 38.69 -28.98
N SER A 100 32.49 38.93 -29.89
CA SER A 100 32.54 40.13 -30.73
C SER A 100 32.06 39.82 -32.15
N GLY A 101 30.83 40.24 -32.50
CA GLY A 101 30.23 40.04 -33.82
C GLY A 101 29.18 41.10 -34.18
N GLY A 102 28.97 41.32 -35.48
CA GLY A 102 27.92 42.20 -36.04
C GLY A 102 26.69 41.38 -36.43
N SER A 103 25.50 41.90 -36.11
CA SER A 103 24.23 41.20 -36.25
C SER A 103 23.72 41.14 -37.70
N GLU A 104 24.05 40.07 -38.43
CA GLU A 104 23.24 39.61 -39.57
C GLU A 104 23.12 38.08 -39.52
N GLY A 105 21.88 37.61 -39.27
CA GLY A 105 21.51 36.18 -39.25
C GLY A 105 21.93 35.44 -37.98
N LEU A 106 21.12 35.51 -36.92
CA LEU A 106 21.33 34.71 -35.70
C LEU A 106 21.29 33.22 -36.06
N LYS A 107 22.38 32.52 -35.77
CA LYS A 107 22.57 31.08 -36.02
C LYS A 107 23.02 30.43 -34.72
N HIS A 108 22.44 29.30 -34.36
CA HIS A 108 22.75 28.62 -33.11
C HIS A 108 23.81 27.56 -33.34
N TYR A 109 24.82 27.51 -32.48
CA TYR A 109 25.95 26.59 -32.61
C TYR A 109 26.09 25.70 -31.37
N LYS A 110 26.51 24.44 -31.58
CA LYS A 110 27.20 23.62 -30.58
C LYS A 110 28.68 23.93 -30.69
N ALA A 111 29.28 24.54 -29.67
CA ALA A 111 30.69 24.92 -29.71
C ALA A 111 31.48 24.24 -28.60
N VAL A 112 32.63 23.69 -28.97
CA VAL A 112 33.61 23.09 -28.07
C VAL A 112 34.65 24.16 -27.73
N PHE A 113 34.89 24.37 -26.45
CA PHE A 113 35.88 25.30 -25.94
C PHE A 113 37.00 24.54 -25.27
N SER A 114 38.23 24.88 -25.61
CA SER A 114 39.42 24.48 -24.88
C SER A 114 39.86 25.62 -23.98
N MET A 115 40.07 25.34 -22.70
CA MET A 115 40.67 26.26 -21.75
C MET A 115 42.17 26.01 -21.67
N THR A 116 42.96 27.06 -21.91
CA THR A 116 44.41 27.00 -21.72
C THR A 116 44.73 27.28 -20.24
N PRO A 117 45.38 26.33 -19.52
CA PRO A 117 45.85 26.58 -18.16
C PRO A 117 46.87 27.75 -18.14
N ASN A 118 46.98 28.46 -17.00
CA ASN A 118 48.03 29.46 -16.73
C ASN A 118 48.01 30.76 -17.56
N THR A 119 46.84 31.22 -18.01
CA THR A 119 46.68 32.57 -18.57
C THR A 119 45.92 33.48 -17.61
N GLU A 120 46.36 34.73 -17.42
CA GLU A 120 45.59 35.76 -16.72
C GLU A 120 45.13 36.86 -17.68
N PRO A 121 43.81 37.03 -17.92
CA PRO A 121 42.71 36.16 -17.50
C PRO A 121 42.71 34.80 -18.23
N LEU A 122 42.01 33.79 -17.69
CA LEU A 122 41.83 32.47 -18.31
C LEU A 122 41.29 32.61 -19.74
N GLN A 123 41.98 32.04 -20.73
CA GLN A 123 41.63 32.12 -22.14
C GLN A 123 40.90 30.86 -22.58
N PHE A 124 39.79 31.07 -23.29
CA PHE A 124 39.00 30.03 -23.94
C PHE A 124 39.12 30.19 -25.44
N VAL A 125 39.45 29.08 -26.11
CA VAL A 125 39.47 29.02 -27.57
C VAL A 125 38.36 28.09 -28.00
N VAL A 126 37.48 28.56 -28.89
CA VAL A 126 36.53 27.69 -29.59
C VAL A 126 37.35 26.76 -30.47
N THR A 127 37.48 25.50 -30.08
CA THR A 127 38.20 24.49 -30.87
C THR A 127 37.33 23.86 -31.94
N ASP A 128 36.02 23.84 -31.73
CA ASP A 128 35.05 23.36 -32.71
C ASP A 128 33.74 24.12 -32.58
N ALA A 129 33.01 24.33 -33.67
CA ALA A 129 31.70 24.97 -33.68
C ALA A 129 30.85 24.43 -34.82
N VAL A 130 29.79 23.69 -34.47
CA VAL A 130 28.85 23.07 -35.40
C VAL A 130 27.55 23.85 -35.40
N LEU A 131 27.10 24.28 -36.59
CA LEU A 131 25.80 24.93 -36.76
C LEU A 131 24.68 23.93 -36.44
N LEU A 132 23.79 24.28 -35.51
CA LEU A 132 22.57 23.52 -35.23
C LEU A 132 21.59 23.72 -36.41
N GLY A 133 21.36 22.65 -37.16
CA GLY A 133 20.47 22.59 -38.33
C GLY A 133 19.02 22.20 -37.99
N PRO A 134 18.21 21.70 -38.94
CA PRO A 134 16.89 21.15 -38.64
C PRO A 134 16.98 19.97 -37.65
N LEU A 135 15.84 19.51 -37.14
CA LEU A 135 15.78 18.37 -36.21
C LEU A 135 16.42 17.13 -36.86
N LYS A 136 17.44 16.57 -36.21
CA LYS A 136 18.07 15.31 -36.58
C LYS A 136 17.79 14.26 -35.54
N ILE A 137 17.23 13.15 -36.00
CA ILE A 137 16.89 11.99 -35.17
C ILE A 137 17.90 10.87 -35.46
N GLY A 138 18.49 10.31 -34.41
CA GLY A 138 19.31 9.11 -34.48
C GLY A 138 18.45 7.88 -34.18
N GLY A 139 18.29 6.99 -35.15
CA GLY A 139 17.55 5.75 -35.00
C GLY A 139 18.43 4.58 -34.57
N LEU A 140 18.09 3.93 -33.45
CA LEU A 140 18.74 2.72 -32.96
C LEU A 140 17.81 1.51 -33.16
N PHE A 141 18.13 0.67 -34.14
CA PHE A 141 17.31 -0.48 -34.50
C PHE A 141 18.13 -1.78 -34.49
N PRO A 142 17.60 -2.88 -33.92
CA PRO A 142 18.28 -4.17 -33.91
C PRO A 142 18.17 -4.84 -35.28
N LEU A 143 19.01 -4.44 -36.24
CA LEU A 143 18.96 -4.99 -37.61
C LEU A 143 19.71 -6.33 -37.71
N SER A 144 20.67 -6.59 -36.82
CA SER A 144 21.39 -7.87 -36.71
C SER A 144 21.60 -8.31 -35.25
N GLY A 145 22.12 -9.53 -35.03
CA GLY A 145 22.33 -10.10 -33.69
C GLY A 145 21.28 -11.16 -33.30
N ILE A 146 21.59 -11.94 -32.26
CA ILE A 146 20.67 -12.99 -31.76
C ILE A 146 19.46 -12.32 -31.12
N GLY A 147 18.25 -12.62 -31.60
CA GLY A 147 17.00 -11.97 -31.21
C GLY A 147 16.57 -10.84 -32.15
N SER A 148 17.36 -10.45 -33.15
CA SER A 148 16.93 -9.42 -34.11
C SER A 148 15.78 -9.89 -34.99
N GLU A 149 15.58 -11.21 -35.11
CA GLU A 149 14.47 -11.83 -35.83
C GLU A 149 13.07 -11.50 -35.27
N PHE A 150 12.99 -11.08 -33.99
CA PHE A 150 11.74 -10.67 -33.34
C PHE A 150 11.25 -9.31 -33.86
N TYR A 151 12.16 -8.38 -34.12
CA TYR A 151 11.85 -7.02 -34.57
C TYR A 151 12.05 -6.83 -36.08
N ARG A 152 13.10 -7.44 -36.65
CA ARG A 152 13.58 -7.26 -38.03
C ARG A 152 13.63 -5.77 -38.41
N GLU A 153 13.35 -5.45 -39.66
CA GLU A 153 13.28 -4.08 -40.15
C GLU A 153 11.99 -3.34 -39.73
N LYS A 154 11.08 -3.97 -38.97
CA LYS A 154 9.73 -3.42 -38.78
C LYS A 154 9.68 -2.15 -37.93
N PRO A 155 10.37 -2.03 -36.77
CA PRO A 155 10.41 -0.76 -36.05
C PRO A 155 11.11 0.33 -36.84
N HIS A 156 12.15 -0.05 -37.60
CA HIS A 156 12.85 0.86 -38.51
C HIS A 156 11.92 1.39 -39.60
N ASN A 157 11.11 0.52 -40.22
CA ASN A 157 10.10 0.90 -41.21
C ASN A 157 9.01 1.79 -40.61
N GLY A 158 8.60 1.56 -39.37
CA GLY A 158 7.67 2.44 -38.64
C GLY A 158 8.25 3.86 -38.50
N ALA A 159 9.50 3.98 -38.05
CA ALA A 159 10.18 5.27 -37.95
C ALA A 159 10.38 5.96 -39.31
N LEU A 160 10.74 5.20 -40.36
CA LEU A 160 10.88 5.74 -41.72
C LEU A 160 9.54 6.24 -42.29
N LEU A 161 8.43 5.53 -42.00
CA LEU A 161 7.09 5.97 -42.38
C LEU A 161 6.72 7.29 -41.68
N ALA A 162 7.10 7.47 -40.41
CA ALA A 162 6.89 8.73 -39.71
C ALA A 162 7.68 9.87 -40.37
N ILE A 163 8.95 9.66 -40.71
CA ILE A 163 9.76 10.65 -41.43
C ILE A 163 9.11 11.02 -42.78
N LYS A 164 8.61 10.02 -43.52
CA LYS A 164 7.90 10.26 -44.78
C LYS A 164 6.65 11.12 -44.57
N HIS A 165 5.77 10.74 -43.65
CA HIS A 165 4.55 11.48 -43.34
C HIS A 165 4.84 12.92 -42.88
N LEU A 166 5.83 13.11 -42.00
CA LEU A 166 6.26 14.43 -41.53
C LEU A 166 6.81 15.29 -42.67
N THR A 167 7.67 14.72 -43.51
CA THR A 167 8.25 15.45 -44.66
C THR A 167 7.16 15.88 -45.64
N GLU A 168 6.20 15.00 -45.95
CA GLU A 168 5.07 15.32 -46.83
C GLU A 168 4.07 16.31 -46.21
N ALA A 169 3.95 16.36 -44.88
CA ALA A 169 3.25 17.41 -44.15
C ALA A 169 4.05 18.73 -44.04
N GLY A 170 5.31 18.71 -44.49
CA GLY A 170 6.21 19.86 -44.59
C GLY A 170 6.91 20.23 -43.28
N PHE A 171 7.13 19.25 -42.41
CA PHE A 171 8.08 19.37 -41.30
C PHE A 171 9.52 19.19 -41.82
N GLU A 172 10.46 19.94 -41.22
CA GLU A 172 11.89 19.81 -41.50
C GLU A 172 12.51 18.83 -40.49
N VAL A 173 12.67 17.57 -40.89
CA VAL A 173 13.24 16.50 -40.05
C VAL A 173 14.13 15.58 -40.90
N GLU A 174 15.25 15.16 -40.33
CA GLU A 174 16.18 14.19 -40.93
C GLU A 174 16.42 13.05 -39.93
N MET A 175 16.58 11.83 -40.44
CA MET A 175 16.88 10.67 -39.61
C MET A 175 18.09 9.90 -40.12
N HIS A 176 18.99 9.52 -39.21
CA HIS A 176 20.11 8.63 -39.46
C HIS A 176 19.96 7.40 -38.59
N SER A 177 20.02 6.20 -39.18
CA SER A 177 19.88 4.94 -38.44
C SER A 177 21.21 4.21 -38.32
N LYS A 178 21.44 3.54 -37.19
CA LYS A 178 22.52 2.56 -37.02
C LYS A 178 21.94 1.25 -36.49
N ASP A 179 22.60 0.16 -36.85
CA ASP A 179 22.30 -1.16 -36.27
C ASP A 179 22.80 -1.20 -34.82
N SER A 180 21.87 -1.21 -33.88
CA SER A 180 22.16 -1.33 -32.45
C SER A 180 22.51 -2.75 -32.03
N LYS A 181 22.29 -3.71 -32.93
CA LYS A 181 22.17 -5.13 -32.63
C LYS A 181 21.25 -5.38 -31.42
N THR A 182 21.53 -6.42 -30.66
CA THR A 182 20.71 -6.90 -29.54
C THR A 182 21.44 -6.85 -28.18
N ASN A 183 22.49 -6.02 -28.05
CA ASN A 183 23.26 -5.88 -26.81
C ASN A 183 23.68 -4.42 -26.52
N SER A 184 23.89 -4.11 -25.25
CA SER A 184 24.20 -2.76 -24.76
C SER A 184 25.50 -2.17 -25.29
N THR A 185 26.55 -2.98 -25.50
CA THR A 185 27.85 -2.49 -26.01
C THR A 185 27.73 -1.96 -27.43
N ASP A 186 27.11 -2.74 -28.32
CA ASP A 186 26.86 -2.33 -29.70
C ASP A 186 25.89 -1.14 -29.76
N ALA A 187 24.85 -1.14 -28.93
CA ALA A 187 23.90 -0.03 -28.85
C ALA A 187 24.57 1.30 -28.42
N VAL A 188 25.44 1.27 -27.40
CA VAL A 188 26.23 2.44 -26.97
C VAL A 188 27.18 2.91 -28.06
N ALA A 189 27.85 1.99 -28.76
CA ALA A 189 28.74 2.33 -29.87
C ALA A 189 27.99 2.96 -31.06
N ALA A 190 26.83 2.41 -31.42
CA ALA A 190 25.96 2.94 -32.46
C ALA A 190 25.41 4.33 -32.08
N ALA A 191 24.96 4.51 -30.84
CA ALA A 191 24.48 5.79 -30.32
C ALA A 191 25.58 6.85 -30.31
N ARG A 192 26.79 6.48 -29.89
CA ARG A 192 27.97 7.36 -29.92
C ARG A 192 28.25 7.87 -31.33
N GLN A 193 28.24 6.98 -32.33
CA GLN A 193 28.44 7.37 -33.73
C GLN A 193 27.34 8.34 -34.21
N LEU A 194 26.08 8.11 -33.85
CA LEU A 194 24.99 9.02 -34.22
C LEU A 194 25.18 10.42 -33.59
N VAL A 195 25.59 10.48 -32.32
CA VAL A 195 25.81 11.74 -31.61
C VAL A 195 27.06 12.48 -32.12
N GLU A 196 28.15 11.76 -32.35
CA GLU A 196 29.44 12.35 -32.76
C GLU A 196 29.49 12.69 -34.26
N GLU A 197 29.05 11.78 -35.14
CA GLU A 197 29.17 11.94 -36.60
C GLU A 197 28.03 12.79 -37.17
N HIS A 198 26.82 12.67 -36.60
CA HIS A 198 25.62 13.28 -37.18
C HIS A 198 25.03 14.44 -36.35
N ASN A 199 25.49 14.61 -35.10
CA ASN A 199 25.03 15.64 -34.15
C ASN A 199 23.51 15.62 -33.96
N VAL A 200 22.96 14.43 -33.70
CA VAL A 200 21.52 14.22 -33.46
C VAL A 200 21.07 14.85 -32.14
N GLN A 201 19.85 15.39 -32.11
CA GLN A 201 19.23 15.94 -30.89
C GLN A 201 18.36 14.92 -30.17
N VAL A 202 17.83 13.93 -30.90
CA VAL A 202 16.97 12.90 -30.33
C VAL A 202 17.48 11.54 -30.78
N LEU A 203 17.63 10.60 -29.85
CA LEU A 203 17.81 9.19 -30.11
C LEU A 203 16.45 8.49 -29.98
N VAL A 204 16.01 7.82 -31.03
CA VAL A 204 14.83 6.94 -31.00
C VAL A 204 15.32 5.51 -31.05
N GLY A 205 15.18 4.77 -29.95
CA GLY A 205 15.44 3.33 -29.94
C GLY A 205 15.85 2.70 -28.61
N GLY A 206 16.26 1.43 -28.71
CA GLY A 206 16.48 0.54 -27.57
C GLY A 206 15.34 -0.48 -27.39
N ALA A 207 15.32 -1.51 -28.23
CA ALA A 207 14.25 -2.52 -28.30
C ALA A 207 14.32 -3.64 -27.25
N PHE A 208 15.37 -3.66 -26.41
CA PHE A 208 15.59 -4.65 -25.35
C PHE A 208 15.90 -3.92 -24.04
N ASN A 209 15.42 -4.46 -22.92
CA ASN A 209 15.35 -3.80 -21.62
C ASN A 209 16.68 -3.16 -21.14
N GLU A 210 17.82 -3.81 -21.38
CA GLU A 210 19.13 -3.34 -20.90
C GLU A 210 19.75 -2.21 -21.77
N MET A 211 19.31 -2.08 -23.03
CA MET A 211 19.95 -1.15 -23.98
C MET A 211 19.61 0.32 -23.70
N PRO A 212 18.34 0.71 -23.46
CA PRO A 212 18.01 2.09 -23.16
C PRO A 212 18.77 2.66 -21.97
N THR A 213 18.91 1.89 -20.90
CA THR A 213 19.66 2.27 -19.69
C THR A 213 21.12 2.55 -20.00
N ALA A 214 21.81 1.60 -20.65
CA ALA A 214 23.21 1.75 -20.97
C ALA A 214 23.48 2.93 -21.92
N VAL A 215 22.61 3.13 -22.92
CA VAL A 215 22.69 4.31 -23.81
C VAL A 215 22.41 5.58 -23.03
N THR A 216 21.49 5.55 -22.06
CA THR A 216 21.14 6.72 -21.27
C THR A 216 22.32 7.20 -20.43
N GLU A 217 22.90 6.29 -19.65
CA GLU A 217 24.00 6.58 -18.74
C GLU A 217 25.29 6.99 -19.48
N GLN A 218 25.60 6.33 -20.60
CA GLN A 218 26.88 6.51 -21.27
C GLN A 218 26.84 7.53 -22.41
N ILE A 219 25.67 7.80 -22.98
CA ILE A 219 25.51 8.67 -24.16
C ILE A 219 24.53 9.80 -23.91
N THR A 220 23.27 9.51 -23.55
CA THR A 220 22.18 10.50 -23.45
C THR A 220 22.47 11.57 -22.41
N ILE A 221 22.74 11.18 -21.16
CA ILE A 221 23.05 12.12 -20.06
C ILE A 221 24.38 12.86 -20.33
N PRO A 222 25.51 12.19 -20.63
CA PRO A 222 26.78 12.89 -20.83
C PRO A 222 26.80 13.85 -22.03
N ASN A 223 26.03 13.56 -23.07
CA ASN A 223 25.98 14.37 -24.30
C ASN A 223 24.76 15.29 -24.37
N GLN A 224 23.91 15.29 -23.35
CA GLN A 224 22.64 16.03 -23.30
C GLN A 224 21.80 15.80 -24.56
N VAL A 225 21.61 14.54 -24.95
CA VAL A 225 20.74 14.14 -26.06
C VAL A 225 19.43 13.63 -25.45
N LEU A 226 18.29 13.81 -26.11
CA LEU A 226 17.01 13.28 -25.64
C LEU A 226 16.86 11.86 -26.17
N GLN A 227 16.46 10.91 -25.35
CA GLN A 227 16.20 9.54 -25.76
C GLN A 227 14.71 9.21 -25.63
N ILE A 228 14.12 8.62 -26.67
CA ILE A 228 12.78 8.05 -26.64
C ILE A 228 12.87 6.57 -27.01
N SER A 229 12.66 5.67 -26.05
CA SER A 229 12.61 4.23 -26.29
C SER A 229 11.25 3.81 -26.84
N TYR A 230 11.23 2.89 -27.81
CA TYR A 230 9.99 2.38 -28.41
C TYR A 230 9.66 0.93 -28.03
N GLY A 231 10.60 0.21 -27.40
CA GLY A 231 10.50 -1.25 -27.26
C GLY A 231 10.88 -1.80 -25.90
N SER A 232 11.26 -0.94 -24.94
CA SER A 232 11.57 -1.37 -23.58
C SER A 232 10.45 -1.01 -22.61
N SER A 233 9.98 -2.00 -21.87
CA SER A 233 9.01 -1.83 -20.79
C SER A 233 9.65 -1.91 -19.40
N ALA A 234 10.96 -2.16 -19.30
CA ALA A 234 11.66 -2.37 -18.03
C ALA A 234 11.31 -1.33 -16.94
N SER A 235 11.04 -1.79 -15.71
CA SER A 235 10.80 -0.93 -14.55
C SER A 235 11.99 -0.02 -14.23
N VAL A 236 13.22 -0.51 -14.41
CA VAL A 236 14.45 0.26 -14.17
C VAL A 236 14.48 1.59 -14.95
N ILE A 237 13.83 1.67 -16.12
CA ILE A 237 13.73 2.92 -16.90
C ILE A 237 12.94 3.99 -16.14
N THR A 238 11.89 3.61 -15.42
CA THR A 238 11.11 4.52 -14.55
C THR A 238 11.97 5.10 -13.43
N GLU A 239 13.00 4.36 -12.99
CA GLU A 239 13.79 4.68 -11.80
C GLU A 239 15.10 5.45 -12.10
N LEU A 240 15.47 5.63 -13.38
CA LEU A 240 16.84 5.96 -13.79
C LEU A 240 17.22 7.45 -13.85
N PRO A 241 16.32 8.45 -13.67
CA PRO A 241 16.59 9.48 -12.63
C PRO A 241 15.38 10.31 -12.07
N VAL A 242 15.42 10.65 -10.77
CA VAL A 242 14.47 11.56 -10.02
C VAL A 242 15.00 12.99 -9.84
N ASP A 243 15.98 13.43 -10.64
CA ASP A 243 16.42 14.84 -10.65
C ASP A 243 15.70 15.59 -11.79
N LYS A 244 14.93 16.64 -11.46
CA LYS A 244 14.06 17.38 -12.41
C LYS A 244 14.81 17.96 -13.61
N ASP A 245 16.14 18.11 -13.48
CA ASP A 245 17.05 18.64 -14.50
C ASP A 245 17.63 17.55 -15.44
N GLN A 246 17.37 16.24 -15.19
CA GLN A 246 17.97 15.10 -15.91
C GLN A 246 16.97 14.15 -16.62
N ASP A 247 15.68 14.49 -16.64
CA ASP A 247 14.61 13.77 -17.35
C ASP A 247 14.80 13.89 -18.88
N LEU A 248 15.72 13.11 -19.44
CA LEU A 248 16.07 13.02 -20.86
C LEU A 248 15.79 11.63 -21.45
N LEU A 249 15.11 10.76 -20.70
CA LEU A 249 14.72 9.42 -21.14
C LEU A 249 13.19 9.31 -21.07
N PHE A 250 12.57 9.08 -22.23
CA PHE A 250 11.14 8.87 -22.37
C PHE A 250 10.90 7.52 -23.03
N ARG A 251 9.68 6.99 -22.95
CA ARG A 251 9.28 5.81 -23.73
C ARG A 251 7.86 5.89 -24.26
N THR A 252 7.67 5.45 -25.49
CA THR A 252 6.34 5.29 -26.11
C THR A 252 5.73 3.91 -25.85
N SER A 253 6.51 2.96 -25.33
CA SER A 253 6.02 1.69 -24.79
C SER A 253 5.47 1.86 -23.37
N VAL A 254 4.35 1.19 -23.07
CA VAL A 254 3.79 1.11 -21.71
C VAL A 254 4.77 0.40 -20.78
N SER A 255 4.89 0.91 -19.55
CA SER A 255 5.79 0.40 -18.53
C SER A 255 5.36 -0.96 -17.97
N ASP A 256 6.33 -1.79 -17.60
CA ASP A 256 6.11 -3.00 -16.80
C ASP A 256 5.43 -2.63 -15.48
N THR A 257 5.77 -1.47 -14.91
CA THR A 257 5.09 -0.93 -13.74
C THR A 257 3.59 -0.79 -13.97
N ALA A 258 3.18 -0.15 -15.07
CA ALA A 258 1.77 0.01 -15.42
C ALA A 258 1.07 -1.33 -15.67
N TYR A 259 1.72 -2.25 -16.41
CA TYR A 259 1.17 -3.58 -16.66
C TYR A 259 1.00 -4.40 -15.38
N GLY A 260 2.01 -4.40 -14.50
CA GLY A 260 2.02 -5.15 -13.27
C GLY A 260 0.87 -4.73 -12.35
N ILE A 261 0.70 -3.41 -12.16
CA ILE A 261 -0.33 -2.90 -11.27
C ILE A 261 -1.74 -3.13 -11.83
N VAL A 262 -1.96 -2.85 -13.12
CA VAL A 262 -3.28 -3.05 -13.76
C VAL A 262 -3.66 -4.53 -13.80
N LEU A 263 -2.73 -5.42 -14.12
CA LEU A 263 -3.01 -6.85 -14.17
C LEU A 263 -3.28 -7.40 -12.76
N ALA A 264 -2.55 -6.95 -11.74
CA ALA A 264 -2.80 -7.31 -10.34
C ALA A 264 -4.21 -6.88 -9.90
N LYS A 265 -4.63 -5.67 -10.31
CA LYS A 265 -5.95 -5.13 -9.97
C LYS A 265 -7.06 -5.93 -10.63
N ALA A 266 -6.90 -6.22 -11.91
CA ALA A 266 -7.82 -7.04 -12.67
C ALA A 266 -7.96 -8.43 -12.04
N ALA A 267 -6.85 -9.02 -11.58
CA ALA A 267 -6.87 -10.29 -10.90
C ALA A 267 -7.67 -10.21 -9.59
N TYR A 268 -7.39 -9.20 -8.77
CA TYR A 268 -8.06 -9.02 -7.49
C TYR A 268 -9.57 -8.80 -7.63
N ASP A 269 -9.99 -7.99 -8.61
CA ASP A 269 -11.40 -7.66 -8.90
C ASP A 269 -12.17 -8.84 -9.46
N GLN A 270 -11.50 -9.73 -10.19
CA GLN A 270 -12.09 -10.99 -10.65
C GLN A 270 -12.24 -12.03 -9.52
N GLY A 271 -11.85 -11.67 -8.29
CA GLY A 271 -12.02 -12.50 -7.11
C GLY A 271 -10.85 -13.45 -6.85
N TYR A 272 -9.76 -13.38 -7.62
CA TYR A 272 -8.58 -14.18 -7.34
C TYR A 272 -7.94 -13.74 -6.01
N ARG A 273 -7.51 -14.72 -5.22
CA ARG A 273 -6.85 -14.55 -3.93
C ARG A 273 -5.56 -15.36 -3.83
N LYS A 274 -5.36 -16.40 -4.65
CA LYS A 274 -4.12 -17.17 -4.72
C LYS A 274 -3.68 -17.39 -6.15
N LEU A 275 -2.48 -16.94 -6.51
CA LEU A 275 -1.97 -17.02 -7.88
C LEU A 275 -0.57 -17.62 -7.96
N ALA A 276 -0.26 -18.25 -9.09
CA ALA A 276 1.09 -18.68 -9.43
C ALA A 276 1.61 -17.89 -10.62
N ILE A 277 2.82 -17.36 -10.53
CA ILE A 277 3.43 -16.54 -11.59
C ILE A 277 4.54 -17.33 -12.29
N PHE A 278 4.50 -17.35 -13.61
CA PHE A 278 5.54 -17.88 -14.47
C PHE A 278 6.11 -16.72 -15.30
N TYR A 279 7.41 -16.50 -15.23
CA TYR A 279 8.05 -15.37 -15.90
C TYR A 279 9.45 -15.73 -16.41
N VAL A 280 9.83 -15.14 -17.54
CA VAL A 280 11.23 -15.18 -17.99
C VAL A 280 12.05 -14.21 -17.14
N GLU A 281 13.30 -14.54 -16.82
CA GLU A 281 14.17 -13.70 -15.98
C GLU A 281 14.23 -12.22 -16.41
N GLN A 282 14.12 -11.93 -17.71
CA GLN A 282 14.08 -10.56 -18.24
C GLN A 282 12.84 -9.73 -17.84
N ASN A 283 11.77 -10.39 -17.39
CA ASN A 283 10.52 -9.78 -16.93
C ASN A 283 10.40 -9.80 -15.40
N GLN A 284 11.52 -9.94 -14.67
CA GLN A 284 11.52 -9.95 -13.22
C GLN A 284 10.85 -8.69 -12.63
N GLY A 285 11.17 -7.50 -13.16
CA GLY A 285 10.56 -6.25 -12.67
C GLY A 285 9.04 -6.20 -12.82
N LEU A 286 8.50 -6.69 -13.93
CA LEU A 286 7.04 -6.85 -14.11
C LEU A 286 6.43 -7.80 -13.08
N SER A 287 7.11 -8.91 -12.82
CA SER A 287 6.70 -9.90 -11.81
C SER A 287 6.68 -9.28 -10.41
N GLU A 288 7.73 -8.56 -10.02
CA GLU A 288 7.83 -7.91 -8.70
C GLU A 288 6.72 -6.88 -8.49
N VAL A 289 6.49 -5.99 -9.45
CA VAL A 289 5.41 -4.99 -9.36
C VAL A 289 4.04 -5.65 -9.26
N PHE A 290 3.78 -6.70 -10.04
CA PHE A 290 2.52 -7.45 -9.95
C PHE A 290 2.35 -8.08 -8.55
N GLN A 291 3.38 -8.76 -8.05
CA GLN A 291 3.35 -9.45 -6.76
C GLN A 291 3.05 -8.47 -5.63
N GLU A 292 3.83 -7.38 -5.55
CA GLU A 292 3.68 -6.36 -4.52
C GLU A 292 2.26 -5.79 -4.47
N ASN A 293 1.72 -5.39 -5.62
CA ASN A 293 0.40 -4.78 -5.68
C ASN A 293 -0.73 -5.77 -5.38
N PHE A 294 -0.63 -7.00 -5.88
CA PHE A 294 -1.63 -8.02 -5.61
C PHE A 294 -1.68 -8.41 -4.12
N GLU A 295 -0.51 -8.50 -3.47
CA GLU A 295 -0.41 -8.80 -2.04
C GLU A 295 -0.85 -7.63 -1.15
N ASN A 296 -0.54 -6.40 -1.53
CA ASN A 296 -1.00 -5.19 -0.82
C ASN A 296 -2.53 -5.10 -0.75
N TRP A 297 -3.25 -5.63 -1.75
CA TRP A 297 -4.72 -5.69 -1.73
C TRP A 297 -5.29 -6.93 -1.03
N GLY A 298 -4.43 -7.82 -0.52
CA GLY A 298 -4.83 -9.02 0.23
C GLY A 298 -4.94 -10.29 -0.62
N GLY A 299 -4.39 -10.28 -1.83
CA GLY A 299 -4.07 -11.50 -2.57
C GLY A 299 -2.80 -12.17 -2.00
N LYS A 300 -2.50 -13.38 -2.48
CA LYS A 300 -1.28 -14.12 -2.13
C LYS A 300 -0.66 -14.75 -3.38
N ILE A 301 0.65 -14.58 -3.56
CA ILE A 301 1.40 -15.29 -4.58
C ILE A 301 1.93 -16.57 -3.96
N VAL A 302 1.37 -17.70 -4.39
CA VAL A 302 1.71 -19.00 -3.78
C VAL A 302 2.93 -19.63 -4.43
N ALA A 303 3.16 -19.33 -5.71
CA ALA A 303 4.36 -19.73 -6.45
C ALA A 303 4.84 -18.58 -7.36
N SER A 304 6.15 -18.34 -7.39
CA SER A 304 6.78 -17.40 -8.33
C SER A 304 7.96 -18.10 -8.99
N ILE A 305 7.82 -18.42 -10.27
CA ILE A 305 8.67 -19.38 -10.98
C ILE A 305 9.41 -18.65 -12.10
N PRO A 306 10.66 -18.23 -11.87
CA PRO A 306 11.52 -17.72 -12.92
C PRO A 306 11.95 -18.86 -13.84
N HIS A 307 12.05 -18.58 -15.14
CA HIS A 307 12.65 -19.50 -16.09
C HIS A 307 13.61 -18.80 -17.06
N SER A 308 14.53 -19.60 -17.60
CA SER A 308 15.55 -19.14 -18.54
C SER A 308 14.92 -18.54 -19.81
N VAL A 309 15.72 -17.73 -20.52
CA VAL A 309 15.45 -17.28 -21.88
C VAL A 309 15.41 -18.45 -22.88
N GLU A 310 16.05 -19.58 -22.59
CA GLU A 310 15.92 -20.81 -23.38
C GLU A 310 14.58 -21.52 -23.07
N VAL A 311 13.83 -21.88 -24.10
CA VAL A 311 12.52 -22.54 -23.96
C VAL A 311 12.70 -23.97 -23.48
N ALA A 312 12.21 -24.30 -22.29
CA ALA A 312 12.21 -25.68 -21.79
C ALA A 312 11.21 -26.55 -22.57
N THR A 313 11.48 -27.86 -22.61
CA THR A 313 10.59 -28.82 -23.28
C THR A 313 9.35 -29.18 -22.47
N SER A 314 9.34 -28.89 -21.16
CA SER A 314 8.21 -29.14 -20.25
C SER A 314 8.35 -28.32 -18.96
N TYR A 315 7.21 -27.98 -18.35
CA TYR A 315 7.07 -27.28 -17.06
C TYR A 315 6.11 -28.04 -16.11
N GLN A 316 5.87 -29.33 -16.36
CA GLN A 316 4.91 -30.15 -15.61
C GLN A 316 5.15 -30.15 -14.09
N LYS A 317 6.42 -30.15 -13.66
CA LYS A 317 6.77 -30.21 -12.24
C LYS A 317 6.41 -28.91 -11.53
N GLU A 318 6.72 -27.79 -12.17
CA GLU A 318 6.46 -26.43 -11.73
C GLU A 318 4.95 -26.17 -11.67
N LEU A 319 4.21 -26.61 -12.70
CA LEU A 319 2.75 -26.54 -12.74
C LEU A 319 2.10 -27.38 -11.64
N GLN A 320 2.61 -28.60 -11.42
CA GLN A 320 2.12 -29.46 -10.35
C GLN A 320 2.37 -28.85 -8.97
N GLN A 321 3.54 -28.25 -8.75
CA GLN A 321 3.85 -27.56 -7.50
C GLN A 321 2.91 -26.36 -7.28
N ALA A 322 2.76 -25.50 -8.28
CA ALA A 322 1.88 -24.34 -8.20
C ALA A 322 0.42 -24.72 -7.92
N ALA A 323 -0.09 -25.80 -8.54
CA ALA A 323 -1.42 -26.32 -8.27
C ALA A 323 -1.55 -26.90 -6.85
N GLN A 324 -0.52 -27.59 -6.35
CA GLN A 324 -0.49 -28.10 -4.97
C GLN A 324 -0.47 -26.98 -3.92
N GLU A 325 0.13 -25.85 -4.23
CA GLU A 325 0.16 -24.65 -3.37
C GLU A 325 -1.16 -23.87 -3.43
N GLY A 326 -2.14 -24.34 -4.20
CA GLY A 326 -3.51 -23.83 -4.23
C GLY A 326 -3.69 -22.58 -5.10
N ALA A 327 -2.86 -22.40 -6.12
CA ALA A 327 -3.07 -21.34 -7.10
C ALA A 327 -4.39 -21.55 -7.85
N GLU A 328 -5.20 -20.50 -7.95
CA GLU A 328 -6.50 -20.51 -8.62
C GLU A 328 -6.36 -20.27 -10.13
N ALA A 329 -5.32 -19.54 -10.51
CA ALA A 329 -4.96 -19.28 -11.90
C ALA A 329 -3.45 -19.06 -12.02
N LEU A 330 -2.97 -19.20 -13.25
CA LEU A 330 -1.60 -18.90 -13.63
C LEU A 330 -1.49 -17.48 -14.18
N VAL A 331 -0.47 -16.75 -13.78
CA VAL A 331 -0.08 -15.46 -14.35
C VAL A 331 1.13 -15.70 -15.26
N ALA A 332 0.92 -15.53 -16.55
CA ALA A 332 1.91 -15.77 -17.60
C ALA A 332 2.58 -14.45 -18.01
N LEU A 333 3.78 -14.21 -17.50
CA LEU A 333 4.60 -13.02 -17.77
C LEU A 333 5.83 -13.38 -18.60
N SER A 334 5.62 -14.21 -19.63
CA SER A 334 6.67 -14.71 -20.53
C SER A 334 6.35 -14.42 -22.00
N TYR A 335 7.34 -14.56 -22.86
CA TYR A 335 7.15 -14.52 -24.31
C TYR A 335 6.23 -15.66 -24.78
N SER A 336 5.59 -15.48 -25.93
CA SER A 336 4.57 -16.40 -26.46
C SER A 336 5.08 -17.84 -26.58
N GLU A 337 6.36 -18.04 -26.91
CA GLU A 337 6.99 -19.34 -27.12
C GLU A 337 7.21 -20.10 -25.82
N HIS A 338 7.53 -19.41 -24.72
CA HIS A 338 7.63 -20.02 -23.40
C HIS A 338 6.25 -20.31 -22.84
N ALA A 339 5.36 -19.32 -22.94
CA ALA A 339 4.01 -19.41 -22.40
C ALA A 339 3.17 -20.50 -23.05
N SER A 340 3.32 -20.71 -24.36
CA SER A 340 2.58 -21.77 -25.06
C SER A 340 2.85 -23.16 -24.50
N VAL A 341 4.07 -23.44 -24.02
CA VAL A 341 4.45 -24.74 -23.47
C VAL A 341 3.72 -24.95 -22.14
N TYR A 342 3.92 -24.06 -21.17
CA TYR A 342 3.34 -24.26 -19.83
C TYR A 342 1.83 -24.00 -19.78
N ILE A 343 1.26 -23.09 -20.58
CA ILE A 343 -0.20 -22.89 -20.63
C ILE A 343 -0.87 -24.12 -21.22
N LYS A 344 -0.30 -24.70 -22.29
CA LYS A 344 -0.82 -25.92 -22.90
C LYS A 344 -0.74 -27.09 -21.93
N GLU A 345 0.40 -27.26 -21.26
CA GLU A 345 0.58 -28.30 -20.26
C GLU A 345 -0.34 -28.11 -19.04
N ALA A 346 -0.55 -26.86 -18.61
CA ALA A 346 -1.49 -26.52 -17.54
C ALA A 346 -2.91 -26.98 -17.88
N PHE A 347 -3.37 -26.74 -19.10
CA PHE A 347 -4.74 -27.05 -19.52
C PHE A 347 -4.93 -28.53 -19.85
N VAL A 348 -4.00 -29.13 -20.60
CA VAL A 348 -4.06 -30.56 -20.94
C VAL A 348 -3.88 -31.42 -19.69
N GLY A 349 -3.02 -31.00 -18.77
CA GLY A 349 -2.78 -31.67 -17.49
C GLY A 349 -3.87 -31.41 -16.44
N GLY A 350 -4.78 -30.46 -16.68
CA GLY A 350 -5.85 -30.10 -15.75
C GLY A 350 -5.37 -29.38 -14.49
N PHE A 351 -4.19 -28.76 -14.51
CA PHE A 351 -3.63 -28.01 -13.38
C PHE A 351 -4.35 -26.68 -13.16
N PHE A 352 -4.67 -25.98 -14.25
CA PHE A 352 -5.37 -24.70 -14.23
C PHE A 352 -6.44 -24.67 -15.30
N ASN A 353 -7.50 -23.90 -15.10
CA ASN A 353 -8.56 -23.70 -16.08
C ASN A 353 -8.71 -22.24 -16.51
N LYS A 354 -7.84 -21.34 -16.03
CA LYS A 354 -7.79 -19.92 -16.40
C LYS A 354 -6.35 -19.43 -16.31
N PHE A 355 -6.05 -18.37 -17.04
CA PHE A 355 -4.78 -17.66 -16.92
C PHE A 355 -4.97 -16.14 -17.05
N LEU A 356 -4.00 -15.41 -16.52
CA LEU A 356 -3.81 -13.97 -16.66
C LEU A 356 -2.51 -13.72 -17.43
N ALA A 357 -2.45 -12.74 -18.33
CA ALA A 357 -1.25 -12.47 -19.12
C ALA A 357 -1.12 -11.00 -19.54
N VAL A 358 -0.04 -10.68 -20.26
CA VAL A 358 0.14 -9.41 -20.99
C VAL A 358 0.16 -9.67 -22.52
N VAL A 359 -0.07 -8.64 -23.35
CA VAL A 359 -0.23 -8.79 -24.82
C VAL A 359 0.92 -9.51 -25.53
N ALA A 360 2.16 -9.45 -25.03
CA ALA A 360 3.28 -10.21 -25.62
C ALA A 360 3.03 -11.73 -25.65
N THR A 361 2.10 -12.21 -24.84
CA THR A 361 1.68 -13.60 -24.72
C THR A 361 0.48 -13.94 -25.61
N GLN A 362 -0.24 -12.96 -26.17
CA GLN A 362 -1.45 -13.16 -27.01
C GLN A 362 -1.19 -13.08 -28.52
N SER A 363 0.02 -13.39 -28.96
CA SER A 363 0.35 -13.33 -30.39
C SER A 363 -0.39 -14.44 -31.18
N LYS A 364 -0.53 -14.24 -32.50
CA LYS A 364 -0.95 -15.30 -33.42
C LYS A 364 -0.10 -16.58 -33.23
N THR A 365 1.16 -16.43 -32.83
CA THR A 365 2.08 -17.52 -32.50
C THR A 365 1.60 -18.36 -31.31
N LEU A 366 1.06 -17.74 -30.24
CA LEU A 366 0.45 -18.48 -29.13
C LEU A 366 -0.73 -19.31 -29.64
N LEU A 367 -1.64 -18.71 -30.41
CA LEU A 367 -2.81 -19.41 -30.95
C LEU A 367 -2.42 -20.55 -31.91
N GLU A 368 -1.41 -20.36 -32.75
CA GLU A 368 -0.87 -21.38 -33.64
C GLU A 368 -0.20 -22.53 -32.86
N GLN A 369 0.52 -22.24 -31.76
CA GLN A 369 1.19 -23.24 -30.90
C GLN A 369 0.21 -23.97 -29.96
N MET A 370 -0.88 -23.30 -29.57
CA MET A 370 -2.00 -23.87 -28.81
C MET A 370 -3.04 -24.58 -29.69
N ALA A 371 -2.79 -24.73 -31.00
CA ALA A 371 -3.74 -25.35 -31.93
C ALA A 371 -4.29 -26.68 -31.39
N GLY A 372 -5.62 -26.77 -31.29
CA GLY A 372 -6.34 -27.91 -30.72
C GLY A 372 -6.69 -27.80 -29.23
N VAL A 373 -6.30 -26.73 -28.54
CA VAL A 373 -6.67 -26.41 -27.15
C VAL A 373 -7.55 -25.16 -27.14
N ALA A 374 -8.77 -25.28 -26.62
CA ALA A 374 -9.66 -24.14 -26.46
C ALA A 374 -9.19 -23.26 -25.29
N ILE A 375 -9.09 -21.95 -25.50
CA ILE A 375 -8.84 -21.00 -24.41
C ILE A 375 -10.09 -20.96 -23.53
N PRO A 376 -9.98 -21.25 -22.21
CA PRO A 376 -11.13 -21.23 -21.33
C PRO A 376 -11.69 -19.83 -21.10
N ASP A 377 -13.00 -19.75 -20.92
CA ASP A 377 -13.67 -18.51 -20.55
C ASP A 377 -13.18 -17.97 -19.20
N GLY A 378 -12.99 -16.65 -19.15
CA GLY A 378 -12.41 -15.95 -18.00
C GLY A 378 -10.88 -15.93 -17.97
N SER A 379 -10.20 -16.46 -18.99
CA SER A 379 -8.77 -16.19 -19.19
C SER A 379 -8.57 -14.77 -19.74
N CYS A 380 -7.71 -13.97 -19.12
CA CYS A 380 -7.60 -12.53 -19.41
C CYS A 380 -6.18 -12.07 -19.73
N ALA A 381 -6.06 -10.97 -20.44
CA ALA A 381 -4.79 -10.29 -20.67
C ALA A 381 -4.92 -8.77 -20.56
N ALA A 382 -3.89 -8.12 -20.03
CA ALA A 382 -3.76 -6.67 -20.06
C ALA A 382 -3.13 -6.22 -21.39
N ALA A 383 -3.78 -5.27 -22.06
CA ALA A 383 -3.42 -4.75 -23.37
C ALA A 383 -3.49 -3.21 -23.40
N PRO A 384 -2.63 -2.50 -24.15
CA PRO A 384 -2.84 -1.09 -24.43
C PRO A 384 -4.23 -0.84 -25.01
N SER A 385 -4.99 0.04 -24.37
CA SER A 385 -6.28 0.48 -24.89
C SER A 385 -6.03 1.42 -26.06
N PHE A 386 -6.55 1.05 -27.23
CA PHE A 386 -6.47 1.89 -28.42
C PHE A 386 -7.60 2.93 -28.38
N VAL A 387 -7.30 4.11 -27.81
CA VAL A 387 -8.26 5.21 -27.60
C VAL A 387 -8.97 5.66 -28.89
N SER A 388 -8.35 5.45 -30.06
CA SER A 388 -8.95 5.66 -31.38
C SER A 388 -8.55 4.51 -32.30
N THR A 389 -9.48 3.58 -32.57
CA THR A 389 -9.27 2.52 -33.58
C THR A 389 -8.87 3.12 -34.93
N ASP A 390 -9.40 4.31 -35.26
CA ASP A 390 -9.06 5.09 -36.46
C ASP A 390 -7.57 5.49 -36.52
N SER A 391 -6.90 5.77 -35.39
CA SER A 391 -5.48 6.14 -35.40
C SER A 391 -4.60 4.96 -35.81
N ARG A 392 -4.87 3.78 -35.23
CA ARG A 392 -4.19 2.54 -35.58
C ARG A 392 -4.52 2.09 -37.01
N ASP A 393 -5.79 2.20 -37.42
CA ASP A 393 -6.23 1.82 -38.77
C ASP A 393 -5.58 2.70 -39.85
N LYS A 394 -5.44 4.01 -39.61
CA LYS A 394 -4.70 4.93 -40.49
C LYS A 394 -3.24 4.54 -40.60
N PHE A 395 -2.56 4.28 -39.48
CA PHE A 395 -1.18 3.82 -39.49
C PHE A 395 -1.03 2.51 -40.26
N ASN A 396 -1.85 1.50 -39.94
CA ASN A 396 -1.83 0.18 -40.57
C ASN A 396 -2.05 0.27 -42.09
N THR A 397 -3.00 1.12 -42.52
CA THR A 397 -3.28 1.36 -43.93
C THR A 397 -2.07 1.95 -44.65
N SER A 398 -1.45 2.99 -44.07
CA SER A 398 -0.23 3.59 -44.63
C SER A 398 0.94 2.63 -44.63
N TYR A 399 1.12 1.85 -43.56
CA TYR A 399 2.21 0.89 -43.42
C TYR A 399 2.08 -0.25 -44.45
N GLN A 400 0.87 -0.77 -44.63
CA GLN A 400 0.58 -1.79 -45.65
C GLN A 400 0.79 -1.24 -47.06
N ALA A 401 0.38 0.00 -47.34
CA ALA A 401 0.56 0.62 -48.64
C ALA A 401 2.05 0.81 -48.99
N GLU A 402 2.89 1.12 -48.01
CA GLU A 402 4.31 1.36 -48.21
C GLU A 402 5.14 0.06 -48.27
N TYR A 403 4.89 -0.88 -47.36
CA TYR A 403 5.74 -2.05 -47.15
C TYR A 403 5.08 -3.39 -47.53
N GLY A 404 3.81 -3.38 -47.94
CA GLY A 404 3.07 -4.59 -48.34
C GLY A 404 2.67 -5.52 -47.20
N GLU A 405 2.84 -5.08 -45.94
CA GLU A 405 2.56 -5.87 -44.75
C GLU A 405 1.28 -5.39 -44.04
N SER A 406 0.29 -6.27 -43.91
CA SER A 406 -1.03 -5.94 -43.37
C SER A 406 -1.11 -5.96 -41.84
N SER A 407 -0.03 -6.29 -41.15
CA SER A 407 0.02 -6.39 -39.69
C SER A 407 1.39 -5.92 -39.18
N PRO A 408 1.60 -4.60 -39.00
CA PRO A 408 2.78 -4.11 -38.32
C PRO A 408 2.81 -4.64 -36.87
N GLN A 409 4.00 -4.64 -36.26
CA GLN A 409 4.16 -4.97 -34.83
C GLN A 409 3.96 -3.70 -33.98
N LEU A 410 3.57 -3.85 -32.71
CA LEU A 410 3.43 -2.72 -31.77
C LEU A 410 4.71 -1.87 -31.66
N ALA A 411 5.88 -2.49 -31.75
CA ALA A 411 7.16 -1.77 -31.78
C ALA A 411 7.30 -0.85 -33.01
N SER A 412 6.64 -1.14 -34.14
CA SER A 412 6.55 -0.25 -35.30
C SER A 412 5.67 0.97 -35.02
N GLU A 413 4.56 0.77 -34.32
CA GLU A 413 3.66 1.85 -33.90
C GLU A 413 4.37 2.77 -32.89
N ASN A 414 5.02 2.20 -31.87
CA ASN A 414 5.80 2.95 -30.88
C ASN A 414 6.97 3.72 -31.49
N ALA A 415 7.69 3.13 -32.46
CA ALA A 415 8.80 3.78 -33.15
C ALA A 415 8.30 4.91 -34.06
N TYR A 416 7.16 4.71 -34.72
CA TYR A 416 6.47 5.75 -35.48
C TYR A 416 6.10 6.92 -34.57
N ASP A 417 5.44 6.65 -33.43
CA ASP A 417 4.99 7.68 -32.50
C ASP A 417 6.16 8.44 -31.84
N ALA A 418 7.24 7.76 -31.50
CA ALA A 418 8.44 8.38 -30.94
C ALA A 418 9.03 9.45 -31.88
N VAL A 419 9.06 9.17 -33.19
CA VAL A 419 9.52 10.14 -34.20
C VAL A 419 8.54 11.29 -34.36
N ILE A 420 7.22 11.02 -34.38
CA ILE A 420 6.20 12.05 -34.52
C ILE A 420 6.23 13.01 -33.34
N VAL A 421 6.18 12.51 -32.11
CA VAL A 421 6.08 13.32 -30.90
C VAL A 421 7.32 14.18 -30.68
N ALA A 422 8.53 13.63 -30.93
CA ALA A 422 9.77 14.38 -30.92
C ALA A 422 9.76 15.54 -31.93
N THR A 423 9.21 15.30 -33.12
CA THR A 423 9.14 16.31 -34.19
C THR A 423 8.12 17.40 -33.87
N LEU A 424 6.94 17.03 -33.37
CA LEU A 424 5.92 17.99 -32.95
C LEU A 424 6.44 18.87 -31.80
N ALA A 425 7.12 18.29 -30.81
CA ALA A 425 7.71 19.01 -29.68
C ALA A 425 8.83 19.96 -30.13
N ALA A 426 9.70 19.53 -31.04
CA ALA A 426 10.71 20.40 -31.65
C ALA A 426 10.09 21.61 -32.39
N TRP A 427 8.94 21.40 -33.03
CA TRP A 427 8.22 22.46 -33.72
C TRP A 427 7.48 23.42 -32.78
N ALA A 428 6.93 22.92 -31.68
CA ALA A 428 6.39 23.75 -30.60
C ALA A 428 7.50 24.67 -30.03
N ALA A 429 8.68 24.11 -29.75
CA ALA A 429 9.86 24.86 -29.31
C ALA A 429 10.25 25.97 -30.31
N LYS A 430 10.43 25.60 -31.60
CA LYS A 430 10.81 26.52 -32.67
C LYS A 430 9.85 27.72 -32.77
N LYS A 431 8.55 27.50 -32.58
CA LYS A 431 7.53 28.55 -32.62
C LYS A 431 7.59 29.48 -31.39
N ASN A 432 8.00 28.99 -30.24
CA ASN A 432 8.25 29.85 -29.06
C ASN A 432 9.55 30.68 -29.18
N GLY A 433 10.23 30.61 -30.32
CA GLY A 433 11.50 31.29 -30.57
C GLY A 433 12.67 30.57 -29.92
N GLU A 434 12.47 29.33 -29.47
CA GLU A 434 13.50 28.49 -28.87
C GLU A 434 14.34 27.80 -29.95
N VAL A 435 15.56 27.47 -29.56
CA VAL A 435 16.44 26.65 -30.38
C VAL A 435 16.06 25.21 -30.19
N ILE A 436 16.01 24.45 -31.29
CA ILE A 436 15.81 23.01 -31.24
C ILE A 436 17.03 22.38 -30.57
N THR A 437 16.90 22.15 -29.27
CA THR A 437 17.85 21.46 -28.40
C THR A 437 17.15 20.29 -27.74
N PRO A 438 17.88 19.31 -27.23
CA PRO A 438 17.28 18.17 -26.52
C PRO A 438 16.37 18.60 -25.36
N PHE A 439 16.77 19.60 -24.57
CA PHE A 439 15.95 20.15 -23.49
C PHE A 439 14.70 20.90 -23.98
N SER A 440 14.80 21.69 -25.05
CA SER A 440 13.62 22.37 -25.59
C SER A 440 12.60 21.36 -26.11
N ILE A 441 13.06 20.30 -26.77
CA ILE A 441 12.18 19.22 -27.23
C ILE A 441 11.52 18.54 -26.03
N ARG A 442 12.31 18.16 -25.02
CA ARG A 442 11.85 17.54 -23.78
C ARG A 442 10.77 18.36 -23.07
N ASN A 443 10.97 19.67 -22.94
CA ASN A 443 10.03 20.58 -22.28
C ASN A 443 8.67 20.66 -23.01
N HIS A 444 8.64 20.36 -24.31
CA HIS A 444 7.44 20.41 -25.14
C HIS A 444 6.81 19.04 -25.44
N LEU A 445 7.44 17.92 -25.04
CA LEU A 445 6.90 16.57 -25.28
C LEU A 445 5.50 16.40 -24.67
N ARG A 446 5.32 16.80 -23.41
CA ARG A 446 4.03 16.69 -22.69
C ARG A 446 2.98 17.64 -23.27
N GLU A 447 3.39 18.81 -23.77
CA GLU A 447 2.48 19.81 -24.39
C GLU A 447 1.83 19.28 -25.67
N VAL A 448 2.59 18.59 -26.52
CA VAL A 448 2.08 18.15 -27.83
C VAL A 448 1.34 16.81 -27.78
N ALA A 449 1.60 16.03 -26.72
CA ALA A 449 1.08 14.69 -26.59
C ALA A 449 -0.23 14.63 -25.80
N GLY A 450 -0.51 15.55 -24.88
CA GLY A 450 -1.67 15.49 -23.98
C GLY A 450 -2.68 16.64 -24.04
N PRO A 451 -3.83 16.51 -23.34
CA PRO A 451 -4.86 17.55 -23.28
C PRO A 451 -4.40 18.78 -22.47
N PRO A 452 -4.94 19.99 -22.74
CA PRO A 452 -6.03 20.30 -23.68
C PRO A 452 -5.55 20.52 -25.11
N GLY A 453 -6.24 20.02 -26.14
CA GLY A 453 -5.87 20.24 -27.54
C GLY A 453 -6.83 19.58 -28.53
N ASP A 454 -6.76 19.95 -29.81
CA ASP A 454 -7.47 19.20 -30.84
C ASP A 454 -6.71 17.89 -31.08
N GLU A 455 -7.47 16.82 -31.22
CA GLU A 455 -6.94 15.50 -31.57
C GLU A 455 -6.20 15.55 -32.92
N ILE A 456 -4.95 15.07 -32.91
CA ILE A 456 -4.10 14.85 -34.08
C ILE A 456 -3.80 13.35 -34.16
N LYS A 457 -4.10 12.75 -35.31
CA LYS A 457 -3.91 11.31 -35.56
C LYS A 457 -2.71 11.03 -36.49
N PRO A 458 -2.26 9.78 -36.61
CA PRO A 458 -1.29 9.40 -37.63
C PRO A 458 -1.77 9.72 -39.05
N GLY A 459 -0.83 10.12 -39.91
CA GLY A 459 -1.09 10.37 -41.33
C GLY A 459 -0.84 11.82 -41.76
N ILE A 460 -0.64 12.00 -43.07
CA ILE A 460 -0.15 13.25 -43.66
C ILE A 460 -1.12 14.43 -43.40
N GLU A 461 -2.43 14.22 -43.56
CA GLU A 461 -3.42 15.31 -43.43
C GLU A 461 -3.58 15.80 -41.99
N ASP A 462 -3.61 14.88 -41.03
CA ASP A 462 -3.64 15.24 -39.60
C ASP A 462 -2.34 15.95 -39.17
N LEU A 463 -1.18 15.52 -39.68
CA LEU A 463 0.09 16.19 -39.41
C LEU A 463 0.17 17.59 -40.06
N LYS A 464 -0.41 17.81 -41.26
CA LYS A 464 -0.54 19.16 -41.83
C LYS A 464 -1.38 20.05 -40.91
N ARG A 465 -2.50 19.55 -40.39
CA ARG A 465 -3.33 20.26 -39.42
C ARG A 465 -2.57 20.55 -38.13
N ALA A 466 -1.77 19.60 -37.63
CA ALA A 466 -0.93 19.80 -36.45
C ALA A 466 0.07 20.94 -36.68
N ARG A 467 0.72 20.96 -37.84
CA ARG A 467 1.63 22.04 -38.24
C ARG A 467 0.95 23.40 -38.26
N GLU A 468 -0.21 23.51 -38.88
CA GLU A 468 -0.99 24.76 -38.94
C GLU A 468 -1.41 25.24 -37.54
N ARG A 469 -1.81 24.31 -36.67
CA ARG A 469 -2.19 24.59 -35.27
C ARG A 469 -1.02 25.09 -34.44
N LEU A 470 0.12 24.39 -34.51
CA LEU A 470 1.35 24.77 -33.81
C LEU A 470 1.84 26.14 -34.31
N GLN A 471 1.79 26.40 -35.61
CA GLN A 471 2.08 27.73 -36.19
C GLN A 471 1.15 28.82 -35.65
N ALA A 472 -0.12 28.51 -35.47
CA ALA A 472 -1.11 29.42 -34.88
C ALA A 472 -1.02 29.53 -33.34
N GLY A 473 -0.11 28.78 -32.69
CA GLY A 473 0.01 28.71 -31.24
C GLY A 473 -1.19 28.10 -30.53
N LYS A 474 -1.95 27.25 -31.22
CA LYS A 474 -3.05 26.49 -30.63
C LYS A 474 -2.54 25.14 -30.14
N PRO A 475 -2.99 24.69 -28.97
CA PRO A 475 -2.51 23.42 -28.42
C PRO A 475 -3.04 22.25 -29.25
N ILE A 476 -2.32 21.13 -29.25
CA ILE A 476 -2.66 19.90 -29.97
C ILE A 476 -2.60 18.73 -28.98
N ASN A 477 -3.30 17.65 -29.31
CA ASN A 477 -3.28 16.42 -28.54
C ASN A 477 -3.01 15.26 -29.52
N TYR A 478 -1.77 14.78 -29.58
CA TYR A 478 -1.40 13.69 -30.49
C TYR A 478 -1.82 12.32 -29.93
N THR A 479 -2.82 11.72 -30.56
CA THR A 479 -3.30 10.36 -30.27
C THR A 479 -2.64 9.39 -31.24
N GLY A 480 -1.52 8.81 -30.81
CA GLY A 480 -0.60 8.02 -31.63
C GLY A 480 -1.16 6.72 -32.22
N ALA A 481 -0.33 6.08 -33.04
CA ALA A 481 -0.61 4.78 -33.64
C ALA A 481 -0.65 3.65 -32.59
N SER A 482 0.22 3.75 -31.58
CA SER A 482 0.34 2.81 -30.45
C SER A 482 -0.68 3.05 -29.33
N GLY A 483 -1.45 4.14 -29.41
CA GLY A 483 -2.38 4.58 -28.38
C GLY A 483 -2.09 6.00 -27.92
N ASN A 484 -2.55 6.33 -26.71
CA ASN A 484 -2.28 7.63 -26.11
C ASN A 484 -0.79 7.76 -25.78
N VAL A 485 -0.14 8.89 -26.12
CA VAL A 485 1.31 9.08 -25.95
C VAL A 485 1.61 10.15 -24.88
N ASN A 486 0.73 10.32 -23.89
CA ASN A 486 0.89 11.27 -22.80
C ASN A 486 2.01 10.81 -21.87
N PHE A 487 2.99 11.65 -21.57
CA PHE A 487 4.07 11.26 -20.64
C PHE A 487 3.81 11.77 -19.21
N ASP A 488 4.07 10.94 -18.21
CA ASP A 488 4.15 11.37 -16.80
C ASP A 488 5.47 12.10 -16.50
N GLU A 489 5.71 12.41 -15.23
CA GLU A 489 6.94 13.07 -14.77
C GLU A 489 8.20 12.21 -14.92
N ASN A 490 8.08 10.88 -15.01
CA ASN A 490 9.19 9.94 -15.19
C ASN A 490 9.49 9.66 -16.67
N GLY A 491 8.70 10.22 -17.59
CA GLY A 491 8.85 9.99 -19.02
C GLY A 491 8.15 8.73 -19.52
N ASP A 492 7.30 8.12 -18.68
CA ASP A 492 6.49 6.95 -19.02
C ASP A 492 5.16 7.34 -19.66
N VAL A 493 4.70 6.51 -20.59
CA VAL A 493 3.42 6.76 -21.25
C VAL A 493 2.23 6.40 -20.36
N LEU A 494 1.32 7.35 -20.20
CA LEU A 494 0.03 7.26 -19.53
C LEU A 494 -1.03 6.79 -20.52
N ALA A 495 -1.04 5.48 -20.73
CA ALA A 495 -2.01 4.81 -21.58
C ALA A 495 -3.00 3.99 -20.72
N PRO A 496 -4.31 4.10 -20.97
CA PRO A 496 -5.26 3.14 -20.42
C PRO A 496 -4.90 1.72 -20.89
N LEU A 497 -5.15 0.74 -20.04
CA LEU A 497 -4.94 -0.67 -20.30
C LEU A 497 -6.28 -1.41 -20.28
N ASP A 498 -6.63 -2.04 -21.39
CA ASP A 498 -7.78 -2.94 -21.52
C ASP A 498 -7.47 -4.30 -20.89
N ILE A 499 -8.40 -4.81 -20.09
CA ILE A 499 -8.45 -6.19 -19.65
C ILE A 499 -9.33 -6.96 -20.62
N VAL A 500 -8.70 -7.71 -21.52
CA VAL A 500 -9.39 -8.50 -22.54
C VAL A 500 -9.48 -9.94 -22.07
N CYS A 501 -10.70 -10.47 -21.93
CA CYS A 501 -10.93 -11.82 -21.47
C CYS A 501 -11.61 -12.67 -22.54
N SER A 502 -11.34 -13.97 -22.54
CA SER A 502 -12.07 -14.93 -23.36
C SER A 502 -13.48 -15.13 -22.81
N GLN A 503 -14.47 -15.11 -23.69
CA GLN A 503 -15.87 -15.39 -23.39
C GLN A 503 -16.52 -16.03 -24.63
N ASP A 504 -17.15 -17.20 -24.49
CA ASP A 504 -17.76 -17.95 -25.59
C ASP A 504 -16.81 -18.19 -26.78
N GLY A 505 -15.51 -18.34 -26.50
CA GLY A 505 -14.46 -18.53 -27.51
C GLY A 505 -14.11 -17.28 -28.34
N ILE A 506 -14.57 -16.10 -27.94
CA ILE A 506 -14.16 -14.80 -28.49
C ILE A 506 -13.49 -13.92 -27.42
N ALA A 507 -12.67 -12.95 -27.84
CA ALA A 507 -12.04 -12.00 -26.94
C ALA A 507 -12.94 -10.78 -26.69
N VAL A 508 -13.19 -10.44 -25.43
CA VAL A 508 -14.09 -9.35 -24.99
C VAL A 508 -13.36 -8.47 -23.98
N THR A 509 -13.34 -7.15 -24.20
CA THR A 509 -12.84 -6.18 -23.21
C THR A 509 -13.79 -6.13 -22.00
N GLN A 510 -13.29 -6.50 -20.82
CA GLN A 510 -14.03 -6.50 -19.56
C GLN A 510 -13.92 -5.18 -18.81
N ALA A 511 -12.75 -4.55 -18.83
CA ALA A 511 -12.47 -3.30 -18.15
C ALA A 511 -11.37 -2.53 -18.87
N THR A 512 -11.34 -1.21 -18.68
CA THR A 512 -10.24 -0.34 -19.09
C THR A 512 -9.74 0.39 -17.84
N LEU A 513 -8.48 0.17 -17.46
CA LEU A 513 -7.88 0.66 -16.22
C LEU A 513 -6.77 1.68 -16.52
N MET A 514 -6.68 2.76 -15.74
CA MET A 514 -5.64 3.78 -15.88
C MET A 514 -4.48 3.53 -14.91
N PRO A 515 -3.21 3.50 -15.38
CA PRO A 515 -2.04 3.36 -14.52
C PRO A 515 -1.87 4.50 -13.50
N ASN A 516 -2.24 5.73 -13.84
CA ASN A 516 -2.14 6.90 -12.93
C ASN A 516 -3.07 6.83 -11.74
N ASN A 517 -4.09 5.97 -11.77
CA ASN A 517 -4.81 5.69 -10.55
C ASN A 517 -3.83 5.16 -9.50
N PHE A 518 -2.69 4.57 -9.84
CA PHE A 518 -1.70 4.09 -8.87
C PHE A 518 -0.60 5.12 -8.52
N GLU A 519 -0.73 6.37 -8.96
CA GLU A 519 0.13 7.48 -8.55
C GLU A 519 0.14 7.61 -7.02
N VAL A 520 1.33 7.72 -6.42
CA VAL A 520 1.48 8.07 -5.00
C VAL A 520 1.08 9.53 -4.81
N VAL A 521 -0.04 9.76 -4.12
CA VAL A 521 -0.58 11.09 -3.84
C VAL A 521 -0.09 11.66 -2.51
N GLY A 522 0.60 10.88 -1.68
CA GLY A 522 1.18 11.35 -0.44
C GLY A 522 1.55 10.21 0.50
N VAL A 523 1.77 10.54 1.77
CA VAL A 523 2.09 9.56 2.82
C VAL A 523 1.06 9.64 3.92
N ALA A 524 0.52 8.50 4.34
CA ALA A 524 -0.23 8.37 5.58
C ALA A 524 0.74 8.15 6.74
N GLY A 525 0.82 9.11 7.66
CA GLY A 525 1.65 9.03 8.85
C GLY A 525 1.14 8.02 9.89
N MET A 526 -0.10 7.54 9.72
CA MET A 526 -0.73 6.52 10.55
C MET A 526 -1.67 5.64 9.74
N PHE A 527 -2.08 4.51 10.31
CA PHE A 527 -3.08 3.67 9.68
C PHE A 527 -4.48 4.29 9.86
N PHE A 528 -5.22 4.47 8.76
CA PHE A 528 -6.58 4.99 8.79
C PHE A 528 -7.58 3.85 8.66
N HIS A 529 -8.24 3.51 9.77
CA HIS A 529 -9.25 2.46 9.79
C HIS A 529 -10.48 2.83 8.95
N GLY A 530 -10.80 1.97 7.98
CA GLY A 530 -12.01 2.00 7.16
C GLY A 530 -12.86 0.71 7.24
N MET A 531 -12.50 -0.21 8.14
CA MET A 531 -13.19 -1.48 8.36
C MET A 531 -14.51 -1.30 9.13
N GLU A 532 -15.55 -1.99 8.68
CA GLU A 532 -16.91 -1.79 9.16
C GLU A 532 -17.11 -2.23 10.63
N GLU A 533 -16.29 -3.14 11.12
CA GLU A 533 -16.32 -3.64 12.50
C GLU A 533 -16.08 -2.52 13.53
N ILE A 534 -15.37 -1.47 13.10
CA ILE A 534 -15.06 -0.27 13.88
C ILE A 534 -15.90 0.90 13.38
N ILE A 535 -15.75 1.31 12.12
CA ILE A 535 -16.21 2.64 11.69
C ILE A 535 -17.73 2.80 11.72
N ARG A 536 -18.49 1.71 11.66
CA ARG A 536 -19.97 1.76 11.69
C ARG A 536 -20.53 2.06 13.09
N TYR A 537 -19.70 2.00 14.12
CA TYR A 537 -20.12 2.07 15.52
C TYR A 537 -19.50 3.24 16.28
N GLN A 538 -18.41 3.81 15.76
CA GLN A 538 -17.70 4.88 16.44
C GLN A 538 -17.05 5.85 15.45
N GLU A 539 -16.73 7.03 15.98
CA GLU A 539 -15.94 8.04 15.27
C GLU A 539 -14.57 7.48 14.86
N SER A 540 -14.15 7.76 13.63
CA SER A 540 -12.90 7.25 13.07
C SER A 540 -12.01 8.37 12.54
N ALA A 541 -10.70 8.15 12.57
CA ALA A 541 -9.72 9.09 12.03
C ALA A 541 -9.96 9.32 10.52
N LEU A 542 -10.31 8.28 9.77
CA LEU A 542 -10.58 8.37 8.33
C LEU A 542 -11.85 9.19 8.05
N GLY A 543 -12.93 8.91 8.78
CA GLY A 543 -14.18 9.67 8.64
C GLY A 543 -14.00 11.14 9.01
N ASN A 544 -13.21 11.43 10.04
CA ASN A 544 -12.88 12.80 10.44
C ASN A 544 -12.01 13.52 9.41
N LEU A 545 -11.03 12.84 8.82
CA LEU A 545 -10.24 13.37 7.72
C LEU A 545 -11.15 13.80 6.57
N VAL A 546 -12.07 12.92 6.14
CA VAL A 546 -13.03 13.24 5.07
C VAL A 546 -13.94 14.40 5.43
N ALA A 547 -14.48 14.44 6.65
CA ALA A 547 -15.32 15.55 7.11
C ALA A 547 -14.54 16.89 7.18
N ASP A 548 -13.28 16.85 7.60
CA ASP A 548 -12.42 18.04 7.71
C ASP A 548 -12.08 18.62 6.33
N VAL A 549 -11.69 17.79 5.36
CA VAL A 549 -11.40 18.26 3.99
C VAL A 549 -12.66 18.80 3.30
N MET A 550 -13.83 18.20 3.57
CA MET A 550 -15.12 18.70 3.09
C MET A 550 -15.44 20.09 3.67
N LEU A 551 -15.25 20.26 4.98
CA LEU A 551 -15.46 21.56 5.63
C LEU A 551 -14.50 22.61 5.07
N GLU A 552 -13.21 22.31 4.98
CA GLU A 552 -12.20 23.24 4.46
C GLU A 552 -12.54 23.71 3.05
N ALA A 553 -12.87 22.78 2.13
CA ALA A 553 -13.26 23.12 0.76
C ALA A 553 -14.52 24.00 0.70
N ALA A 554 -15.49 23.75 1.59
CA ALA A 554 -16.78 24.45 1.62
C ALA A 554 -16.78 25.76 2.42
N LYS A 555 -15.71 26.11 3.16
CA LYS A 555 -15.62 27.36 3.93
C LYS A 555 -15.83 28.60 3.04
N SER A 556 -15.28 28.57 1.83
CA SER A 556 -15.43 29.67 0.85
C SER A 556 -16.89 29.88 0.43
N GLU A 557 -17.73 28.87 0.62
CA GLU A 557 -19.18 28.89 0.33
C GLU A 557 -20.03 29.18 1.56
N GLY A 558 -19.39 29.43 2.72
CA GLY A 558 -20.05 29.79 3.97
C GLY A 558 -20.41 28.61 4.87
N ALA A 559 -19.96 27.39 4.55
CA ALA A 559 -20.16 26.24 5.42
C ALA A 559 -19.46 26.44 6.78
N VAL A 560 -20.18 26.17 7.86
CA VAL A 560 -19.68 26.30 9.25
C VAL A 560 -19.38 24.95 9.89
N ALA A 561 -19.87 23.88 9.29
CA ALA A 561 -19.66 22.51 9.73
C ALA A 561 -19.80 21.55 8.54
N ALA A 562 -19.35 20.30 8.71
CA ALA A 562 -19.55 19.24 7.72
C ALA A 562 -20.17 18.00 8.36
N LEU A 563 -21.03 17.33 7.61
CA LEU A 563 -21.64 16.04 7.94
C LEU A 563 -21.46 15.09 6.75
N THR A 564 -20.77 13.99 7.03
CA THR A 564 -20.68 12.82 6.15
C THR A 564 -21.07 11.57 6.92
N ASN A 565 -21.18 10.43 6.25
CA ASN A 565 -21.47 9.17 6.90
C ASN A 565 -20.45 8.11 6.51
N THR A 566 -20.27 7.12 7.37
CA THR A 566 -19.28 6.07 7.12
C THR A 566 -19.60 5.27 5.85
N GLY A 567 -20.86 5.30 5.38
CA GLY A 567 -21.36 4.60 4.19
C GLY A 567 -20.65 4.95 2.88
N ILE A 568 -19.85 6.03 2.85
CA ILE A 568 -18.97 6.34 1.72
C ILE A 568 -17.62 5.62 1.76
N LEU A 569 -17.22 5.10 2.93
CA LEU A 569 -15.96 4.42 3.16
C LEU A 569 -16.11 2.91 2.91
N ARG A 570 -15.13 2.32 2.22
CA ARG A 570 -15.12 0.89 1.85
C ARG A 570 -13.91 0.12 2.34
N THR A 571 -12.73 0.73 2.34
CA THR A 571 -11.50 0.10 2.82
C THR A 571 -10.70 1.09 3.66
N SER A 572 -9.64 0.59 4.28
CA SER A 572 -8.71 1.38 5.07
C SER A 572 -7.58 1.94 4.21
N ILE A 573 -6.90 2.99 4.70
CA ILE A 573 -5.66 3.47 4.11
C ILE A 573 -4.49 3.00 4.99
N GLY A 574 -3.51 2.36 4.35
CA GLY A 574 -2.27 1.89 4.97
C GLY A 574 -1.47 3.02 5.62
N LYS A 575 -0.54 2.69 6.51
CA LYS A 575 0.52 3.64 6.90
C LYS A 575 1.62 3.52 5.86
N GLY A 576 2.13 4.64 5.34
CA GLY A 576 3.12 4.65 4.27
C GLY A 576 2.63 5.44 3.07
N GLU A 577 3.21 5.16 1.90
CA GLU A 577 2.78 5.77 0.64
C GLU A 577 1.31 5.45 0.36
N VAL A 578 0.57 6.45 -0.08
CA VAL A 578 -0.86 6.35 -0.41
C VAL A 578 -1.02 6.64 -1.88
N THR A 579 -1.69 5.73 -2.60
CA THR A 579 -1.94 5.91 -4.03
C THR A 579 -3.34 6.46 -4.30
N LEU A 580 -3.53 7.12 -5.44
CA LEU A 580 -4.86 7.58 -5.88
C LEU A 580 -5.85 6.40 -5.97
N ALA A 581 -5.38 5.19 -6.20
CA ALA A 581 -6.15 3.97 -6.40
C ALA A 581 -6.62 3.46 -5.06
N GLU A 582 -5.74 3.52 -4.06
CA GLU A 582 -6.11 3.27 -2.67
C GLU A 582 -7.18 4.27 -2.20
N LEU A 583 -7.06 5.56 -2.56
CA LEU A 583 -8.11 6.54 -2.27
C LEU A 583 -9.42 6.25 -3.02
N LEU A 584 -9.35 5.86 -4.29
CA LEU A 584 -10.52 5.47 -5.09
C LEU A 584 -11.16 4.18 -4.56
N MET A 585 -10.40 3.23 -4.05
CA MET A 585 -10.93 2.05 -3.35
C MET A 585 -11.60 2.45 -2.04
N THR A 586 -11.02 3.42 -1.33
CA THR A 586 -11.54 3.92 -0.06
C THR A 586 -12.85 4.70 -0.25
N LEU A 587 -12.94 5.51 -1.31
CA LEU A 587 -14.07 6.38 -1.69
C LEU A 587 -14.55 6.11 -3.13
N PRO A 588 -15.14 4.92 -3.43
CA PRO A 588 -15.34 4.49 -4.82
C PRO A 588 -16.56 5.08 -5.52
N LEU A 589 -17.41 5.81 -4.80
CA LEU A 589 -18.73 6.21 -5.31
C LEU A 589 -18.71 7.47 -6.17
N GLY A 590 -17.53 8.10 -6.36
CA GLY A 590 -17.41 9.34 -7.14
C GLY A 590 -18.26 10.49 -6.58
N ASN A 591 -18.56 10.45 -5.27
CA ASN A 591 -19.41 11.43 -4.61
C ASN A 591 -18.84 12.84 -4.75
N THR A 592 -19.73 13.81 -4.91
CA THR A 592 -19.38 15.23 -5.03
C THR A 592 -19.78 16.03 -3.80
N LEU A 593 -18.99 17.05 -3.47
CA LEU A 593 -19.24 17.98 -2.38
C LEU A 593 -20.53 18.80 -2.64
N VAL A 594 -21.35 18.93 -1.60
CA VAL A 594 -22.60 19.69 -1.60
C VAL A 594 -22.64 20.58 -0.36
N VAL A 595 -23.04 21.84 -0.52
CA VAL A 595 -23.35 22.74 0.61
C VAL A 595 -24.86 22.84 0.76
N LEU A 596 -25.37 22.52 1.94
CA LEU A 596 -26.79 22.43 2.25
C LEU A 596 -27.14 23.39 3.39
N GLU A 597 -28.20 24.18 3.22
CA GLU A 597 -28.78 24.99 4.29
C GLU A 597 -29.80 24.18 5.10
N LEU A 598 -29.49 23.95 6.38
CA LEU A 598 -30.31 23.20 7.32
C LEU A 598 -30.67 24.05 8.54
N THR A 599 -31.91 23.95 9.01
CA THR A 599 -32.27 24.41 10.35
C THR A 599 -31.58 23.55 11.41
N GLY A 600 -31.36 24.10 12.61
CA GLY A 600 -30.84 23.35 13.74
C GLY A 600 -31.63 22.07 14.02
N ARG A 601 -32.96 22.11 13.85
CA ARG A 601 -33.85 20.94 13.98
C ARG A 601 -33.57 19.85 12.94
N GLU A 602 -33.38 20.21 11.67
CA GLU A 602 -33.08 19.25 10.61
C GLU A 602 -31.69 18.63 10.79
N LEU A 603 -30.71 19.44 11.22
CA LEU A 603 -29.37 18.95 11.52
C LEU A 603 -29.36 17.96 12.70
N VAL A 604 -30.11 18.26 13.76
CA VAL A 604 -30.29 17.33 14.89
C VAL A 604 -30.99 16.05 14.43
N ALA A 605 -32.03 16.14 13.59
CA ALA A 605 -32.72 14.97 13.05
C ALA A 605 -31.80 14.07 12.20
N ALA A 606 -30.90 14.66 11.40
CA ALA A 606 -29.91 13.90 10.63
C ALA A 606 -28.93 13.15 11.55
N LEU A 607 -28.47 13.80 12.62
CA LEU A 607 -27.59 13.18 13.61
C LEU A 607 -28.32 12.10 14.43
N ASP A 608 -29.58 12.32 14.80
CA ASP A 608 -30.43 11.32 15.47
C ASP A 608 -30.52 10.05 14.65
N HIS A 609 -30.79 10.18 13.34
CA HIS A 609 -30.87 9.04 12.42
C HIS A 609 -29.55 8.25 12.39
N GLY A 610 -28.43 8.93 12.16
CA GLY A 610 -27.12 8.26 12.07
C GLY A 610 -26.67 7.61 13.38
N LEU A 611 -26.91 8.27 14.52
CA LEU A 611 -26.44 7.81 15.85
C LEU A 611 -27.34 6.75 16.49
N THR A 612 -28.57 6.58 16.01
CA THR A 612 -29.47 5.52 16.50
C THR A 612 -28.86 4.12 16.31
N TYR A 613 -28.00 3.93 15.30
CA TYR A 613 -27.39 2.63 14.98
C TYR A 613 -26.03 2.39 15.65
N ALA A 614 -25.45 3.40 16.31
CA ALA A 614 -24.05 3.41 16.78
C ALA A 614 -23.64 2.24 17.69
N ALA A 615 -24.60 1.56 18.35
CA ALA A 615 -24.32 0.51 19.32
C ALA A 615 -25.09 -0.80 19.13
N GLY A 616 -25.60 -1.06 17.91
CA GLY A 616 -26.44 -2.23 17.66
C GLY A 616 -26.42 -2.81 16.25
N GLU A 617 -26.27 -2.01 15.20
CA GLU A 617 -26.38 -2.49 13.82
C GLU A 617 -25.27 -1.90 12.93
N ALA A 618 -24.58 -2.75 12.17
CA ALA A 618 -23.58 -2.31 11.19
C ALA A 618 -24.28 -1.64 10.00
N THR A 619 -24.58 -0.34 10.10
CA THR A 619 -25.16 0.44 9.00
C THR A 619 -24.19 1.50 8.50
N GLY A 620 -24.28 1.85 7.22
CA GLY A 620 -23.53 2.97 6.65
C GLY A 620 -23.87 4.33 7.28
N ALA A 621 -24.95 4.41 8.07
CA ALA A 621 -25.52 5.67 8.52
C ALA A 621 -24.70 6.39 9.61
N PHE A 622 -23.76 5.73 10.29
CA PHE A 622 -22.98 6.36 11.36
C PHE A 622 -22.30 7.64 10.87
N PRO A 623 -22.52 8.80 11.52
CA PRO A 623 -22.05 10.09 11.02
C PRO A 623 -20.58 10.34 11.37
N ASN A 624 -19.88 11.07 10.50
CA ASN A 624 -18.63 11.75 10.81
C ASN A 624 -18.80 13.25 10.59
N ILE A 625 -18.25 14.05 11.49
CA ILE A 625 -18.56 15.48 11.58
C ILE A 625 -17.29 16.33 11.67
N ALA A 626 -17.36 17.55 11.16
CA ALA A 626 -16.34 18.59 11.34
C ALA A 626 -17.00 19.91 11.76
N GLY A 627 -16.33 20.71 12.58
CA GLY A 627 -16.87 21.96 13.14
C GLY A 627 -17.96 21.79 14.21
N MET A 628 -18.31 20.55 14.55
CA MET A 628 -19.39 20.19 15.49
C MET A 628 -18.88 19.41 16.71
N GLN A 629 -19.62 19.50 17.81
CA GLN A 629 -19.57 18.54 18.93
C GLN A 629 -20.98 18.08 19.27
N VAL A 630 -21.15 16.77 19.43
CA VAL A 630 -22.42 16.09 19.68
C VAL A 630 -22.29 15.21 20.92
N ASN A 631 -23.28 15.28 21.81
CA ASN A 631 -23.49 14.27 22.85
C ASN A 631 -24.80 13.54 22.54
N TYR A 632 -24.84 12.22 22.69
CA TYR A 632 -26.03 11.41 22.39
C TYR A 632 -26.21 10.27 23.39
N CYS A 633 -27.44 9.81 23.57
CA CYS A 633 -27.74 8.64 24.38
C CYS A 633 -27.40 7.37 23.60
N ASP A 634 -26.60 6.52 24.21
CA ASP A 634 -26.16 5.26 23.59
C ASP A 634 -27.37 4.29 23.46
N ARG A 635 -27.60 3.76 22.25
CA ARG A 635 -28.63 2.78 21.83
C ARG A 635 -30.11 3.18 21.77
N MET A 636 -30.62 3.96 22.72
CA MET A 636 -32.07 4.21 22.80
C MET A 636 -32.37 5.68 23.01
N ALA A 637 -33.51 6.09 22.43
CA ALA A 637 -34.05 7.40 22.66
C ALA A 637 -34.19 7.68 24.16
N CYS A 638 -33.78 8.87 24.59
CA CYS A 638 -33.75 9.24 26.00
C CYS A 638 -34.52 10.54 26.23
N SER A 639 -34.94 10.75 27.48
CA SER A 639 -35.71 11.94 27.87
C SER A 639 -34.96 13.26 27.68
N ASP A 640 -33.63 13.20 27.64
CA ASP A 640 -32.75 14.36 27.50
C ASP A 640 -32.48 14.70 26.02
N ALA A 641 -33.04 13.93 25.08
CA ALA A 641 -32.86 14.17 23.67
C ALA A 641 -33.50 15.49 23.24
N LEU A 642 -32.83 16.17 22.32
CA LEU A 642 -33.22 17.44 21.74
C LEU A 642 -34.50 17.35 20.90
N LEU A 643 -34.78 16.17 20.32
CA LEU A 643 -36.01 15.84 19.61
C LEU A 643 -36.72 14.68 20.30
N GLU A 644 -38.06 14.69 20.25
CA GLU A 644 -38.89 13.62 20.80
C GLU A 644 -38.59 12.31 20.06
N GLY A 645 -38.21 11.27 20.81
CA GLY A 645 -37.81 9.98 20.26
C GLY A 645 -36.40 9.95 19.65
N GLY A 646 -35.62 11.03 19.77
CA GLY A 646 -34.23 11.11 19.33
C GLY A 646 -33.22 10.60 20.36
N VAL A 647 -31.94 10.58 19.98
CA VAL A 647 -30.80 10.20 20.82
C VAL A 647 -29.86 11.37 21.11
N VAL A 648 -29.78 12.39 20.26
CA VAL A 648 -28.90 13.54 20.42
C VAL A 648 -29.38 14.40 21.58
N THR A 649 -28.53 14.59 22.59
CA THR A 649 -28.82 15.37 23.80
C THR A 649 -28.24 16.78 23.77
N SER A 650 -27.19 17.00 22.98
CA SER A 650 -26.66 18.33 22.73
C SER A 650 -25.90 18.38 21.41
N LEU A 651 -25.99 19.50 20.72
CA LEU A 651 -25.22 19.80 19.53
C LEU A 651 -24.67 21.23 19.64
N SER A 652 -23.39 21.41 19.34
CA SER A 652 -22.74 22.72 19.22
C SER A 652 -21.93 22.82 17.94
N ILE A 653 -21.86 24.03 17.39
CA ILE A 653 -21.01 24.41 16.25
C ILE A 653 -20.04 25.47 16.76
N GLU A 654 -18.74 25.25 16.58
CA GLU A 654 -17.66 26.13 17.08
C GLU A 654 -17.82 26.48 18.58
N GLY A 655 -18.28 25.51 19.39
CA GLY A 655 -18.51 25.68 20.83
C GLY A 655 -19.78 26.45 21.20
N THR A 656 -20.58 26.90 20.23
CA THR A 656 -21.88 27.54 20.46
C THR A 656 -23.00 26.54 20.28
N ALA A 657 -23.89 26.41 21.27
CA ALA A 657 -25.05 25.54 21.18
C ALA A 657 -25.93 25.87 19.96
N VAL A 658 -26.41 24.84 19.25
CA VAL A 658 -27.25 25.02 18.08
C VAL A 658 -28.64 25.51 18.48
N GLU A 659 -29.12 26.54 17.78
CA GLU A 659 -30.48 27.06 17.90
C GLU A 659 -31.39 26.34 16.90
N MET A 660 -32.48 25.74 17.38
CA MET A 660 -33.31 24.83 16.59
C MET A 660 -33.93 25.43 15.33
N ASP A 661 -34.32 26.71 15.38
CA ASP A 661 -35.01 27.38 14.28
C ASP A 661 -34.07 28.22 13.40
N LYS A 662 -32.76 28.22 13.70
CA LYS A 662 -31.74 28.95 12.93
C LYS A 662 -31.19 28.08 11.81
N SER A 663 -30.98 28.67 10.63
CA SER A 663 -30.31 28.01 9.50
C SER A 663 -28.78 28.04 9.61
N TYR A 664 -28.15 26.94 9.20
CA TYR A 664 -26.70 26.75 9.12
C TYR A 664 -26.34 26.17 7.76
N GLN A 665 -25.24 26.63 7.17
CA GLN A 665 -24.67 26.04 5.96
C GLN A 665 -23.77 24.87 6.35
N ILE A 666 -24.10 23.68 5.87
CA ILE A 666 -23.44 22.43 6.23
C ILE A 666 -22.88 21.78 4.96
N ALA A 667 -21.59 21.46 4.98
CA ALA A 667 -20.96 20.69 3.92
C ALA A 667 -21.33 19.21 4.05
N THR A 668 -21.74 18.59 2.95
CA THR A 668 -22.08 17.18 2.85
C THR A 668 -21.77 16.70 1.43
N HIS A 669 -22.36 15.60 0.97
CA HIS A 669 -22.18 15.11 -0.39
C HIS A 669 -23.47 14.62 -1.03
N ASP A 670 -23.42 14.49 -2.36
CA ASP A 670 -24.56 14.15 -3.22
C ASP A 670 -25.30 12.86 -2.84
N PHE A 671 -24.60 11.81 -2.40
CA PHE A 671 -25.25 10.59 -1.90
C PHE A 671 -26.17 10.84 -0.69
N LEU A 672 -25.72 11.63 0.30
CA LEU A 672 -26.52 11.91 1.51
C LEU A 672 -27.72 12.83 1.20
N VAL A 673 -27.53 13.86 0.38
CA VAL A 673 -28.65 14.71 -0.06
C VAL A 673 -29.58 14.03 -1.07
N GLY A 674 -29.23 12.82 -1.53
CA GLY A 674 -30.12 11.92 -2.26
C GLY A 674 -30.92 10.98 -1.36
N GLY A 675 -30.83 11.12 -0.03
CA GLY A 675 -31.48 10.23 0.92
C GLY A 675 -30.71 8.94 1.21
N GLY A 676 -29.46 8.84 0.75
CA GLY A 676 -28.58 7.70 0.98
C GLY A 676 -28.49 7.33 2.46
N ASP A 677 -28.41 6.02 2.73
CA ASP A 677 -28.42 5.44 4.09
C ASP A 677 -29.55 5.93 5.01
N GLY A 678 -30.67 6.40 4.44
CA GLY A 678 -31.86 6.81 5.18
C GLY A 678 -31.87 8.27 5.61
N PHE A 679 -30.94 9.11 5.15
CA PHE A 679 -30.89 10.54 5.45
C PHE A 679 -31.94 11.37 4.69
N VAL A 680 -33.20 10.96 4.77
CA VAL A 680 -34.34 11.57 4.05
C VAL A 680 -34.53 13.06 4.39
N MET A 681 -34.17 13.48 5.60
CA MET A 681 -34.22 14.89 6.00
C MET A 681 -33.28 15.78 5.18
N LEU A 682 -32.15 15.25 4.73
CA LEU A 682 -31.20 15.97 3.86
C LEU A 682 -31.71 16.05 2.43
N GLU A 683 -32.36 14.98 1.95
CA GLU A 683 -33.04 14.96 0.64
C GLU A 683 -34.15 16.00 0.58
N GLU A 684 -35.05 16.02 1.55
CA GLU A 684 -36.15 16.97 1.62
C GLU A 684 -35.64 18.42 1.67
N ALA A 685 -34.56 18.69 2.40
CA ALA A 685 -33.95 20.02 2.43
C ALA A 685 -33.42 20.43 1.06
N CYS A 686 -32.72 19.53 0.36
CA CYS A 686 -32.21 19.80 -0.99
C CYS A 686 -33.35 20.02 -1.99
N GLN A 687 -34.44 19.24 -1.91
CA GLN A 687 -35.63 19.40 -2.77
C GLN A 687 -36.35 20.75 -2.57
N ARG A 688 -36.23 21.37 -1.39
CA ARG A 688 -36.72 22.74 -1.13
C ARG A 688 -35.90 23.84 -1.83
N GLY A 689 -34.80 23.48 -2.50
CA GLY A 689 -33.89 24.40 -3.17
C GLY A 689 -32.73 24.88 -2.30
N ASN A 690 -32.52 24.27 -1.13
CA ASN A 690 -31.52 24.67 -0.14
C ASN A 690 -30.15 23.99 -0.33
N CYS A 691 -29.90 23.36 -1.48
CA CYS A 691 -28.62 22.70 -1.77
C CYS A 691 -27.90 23.32 -2.96
N ARG A 692 -26.57 23.37 -2.86
CA ARG A 692 -25.68 23.77 -3.94
C ARG A 692 -24.64 22.68 -4.17
N LYS A 693 -24.61 22.16 -5.40
CA LYS A 693 -23.61 21.17 -5.84
C LYS A 693 -22.39 21.90 -6.37
N THR A 694 -21.20 21.57 -5.85
CA THR A 694 -19.95 22.23 -6.28
C THR A 694 -19.32 21.54 -7.49
N ASN A 695 -19.73 20.29 -7.78
CA ASN A 695 -19.11 19.34 -8.72
C ASN A 695 -17.64 18.97 -8.37
N THR A 696 -17.20 19.27 -7.15
CA THR A 696 -15.89 18.86 -6.64
C THR A 696 -15.98 17.41 -6.15
N LEU A 697 -15.12 16.52 -6.65
CA LEU A 697 -15.09 15.13 -6.20
C LEU A 697 -14.49 15.04 -4.79
N LEU A 698 -15.11 14.24 -3.92
CA LEU A 698 -14.58 14.01 -2.58
C LEU A 698 -13.22 13.31 -2.61
N VAL A 699 -13.00 12.37 -3.54
CA VAL A 699 -11.73 11.68 -3.68
C VAL A 699 -10.60 12.64 -4.06
N ASP A 700 -10.88 13.66 -4.88
CA ASP A 700 -9.91 14.69 -5.23
C ASP A 700 -9.55 15.54 -4.01
N LEU A 701 -10.53 15.91 -3.18
CA LEU A 701 -10.27 16.66 -1.93
C LEU A 701 -9.37 15.88 -0.97
N VAL A 702 -9.59 14.57 -0.84
CA VAL A 702 -8.75 13.71 0.01
C VAL A 702 -7.37 13.52 -0.63
N ALA A 703 -7.29 13.33 -1.95
CA ALA A 703 -6.01 13.23 -2.65
C ALA A 703 -5.20 14.52 -2.50
N ASP A 704 -5.82 15.69 -2.62
CA ASP A 704 -5.18 16.98 -2.43
C ASP A 704 -4.68 17.18 -1.00
N GLU A 705 -5.41 16.69 0.00
CA GLU A 705 -4.94 16.68 1.39
C GLU A 705 -3.67 15.84 1.55
N PHE A 706 -3.63 14.64 0.95
CA PHE A 706 -2.42 13.81 0.92
C PHE A 706 -1.27 14.48 0.18
N ARG A 707 -1.54 15.17 -0.94
CA ARG A 707 -0.51 15.86 -1.72
C ARG A 707 0.08 17.06 -0.99
N THR A 708 -0.76 17.79 -0.23
CA THR A 708 -0.40 19.07 0.36
C THR A 708 0.10 18.96 1.81
N HIS A 709 -0.36 17.95 2.56
CA HIS A 709 -0.09 17.78 3.99
C HIS A 709 0.59 16.44 4.33
N SER A 710 1.37 15.87 3.40
CA SER A 710 2.15 14.65 3.60
C SER A 710 3.28 14.82 4.65
N PRO A 711 3.41 13.95 5.68
CA PRO A 711 2.55 12.81 5.98
C PRO A 711 1.26 13.22 6.71
N VAL A 712 0.12 12.77 6.20
CA VAL A 712 -1.20 13.05 6.80
C VAL A 712 -1.37 12.22 8.06
N THR A 713 -1.69 12.89 9.16
CA THR A 713 -2.06 12.26 10.43
C THR A 713 -3.35 12.90 10.92
N GLN A 714 -4.25 12.10 11.48
CA GLN A 714 -5.51 12.61 12.01
C GLN A 714 -5.74 12.04 13.41
N LYS A 715 -5.83 12.94 14.39
CA LYS A 715 -6.25 12.56 15.74
C LYS A 715 -7.77 12.46 15.76
N ILE A 716 -8.29 11.46 16.45
CA ILE A 716 -9.72 11.44 16.80
C ILE A 716 -9.91 12.42 17.95
N GLY A 717 -10.26 13.67 17.66
CA GLY A 717 -10.83 14.54 18.69
C GLY A 717 -12.26 14.07 18.92
N PRO A 718 -12.72 13.77 20.15
CA PRO A 718 -14.02 13.14 20.37
C PRO A 718 -15.15 14.15 20.07
N ARG A 719 -15.55 14.25 18.79
CA ARG A 719 -16.61 15.14 18.31
C ARG A 719 -17.97 14.51 18.54
N ILE A 720 -18.05 13.18 18.56
CA ILE A 720 -19.28 12.41 18.75
C ILE A 720 -19.16 11.60 20.05
N ASN A 721 -19.90 12.03 21.08
CA ASN A 721 -19.73 11.54 22.44
C ASN A 721 -20.97 10.77 22.91
N PRO A 722 -20.87 9.45 23.11
CA PRO A 722 -21.94 8.70 23.76
C PRO A 722 -22.00 9.07 25.24
N LYS A 723 -23.22 9.35 25.70
CA LYS A 723 -23.62 9.47 27.10
C LYS A 723 -23.92 8.05 27.60
N SER A 724 -22.93 7.45 28.24
CA SER A 724 -23.02 6.13 28.88
C SER A 724 -22.70 6.22 30.36
N SER A 725 -22.96 5.12 31.09
CA SER A 725 -22.63 5.05 32.51
C SER A 725 -21.14 4.81 32.72
N VAL A 726 -20.48 4.09 31.82
CA VAL A 726 -19.03 3.87 31.82
C VAL A 726 -18.52 3.62 30.38
N LYS A 727 -17.30 4.11 30.09
CA LYS A 727 -16.58 3.84 28.84
C LYS A 727 -15.46 2.82 29.11
N LEU A 728 -15.39 1.80 28.29
CA LEU A 728 -14.32 0.79 28.29
C LEU A 728 -13.56 0.86 26.97
N GLY A 729 -12.24 0.68 27.01
CA GLY A 729 -11.42 0.52 25.80
C GLY A 729 -11.23 -0.96 25.49
N GLY A 730 -11.37 -1.37 24.23
CA GLY A 730 -11.22 -2.75 23.81
C GLY A 730 -10.19 -2.91 22.71
N VAL A 731 -9.20 -3.78 22.90
CA VAL A 731 -8.08 -3.99 21.95
C VAL A 731 -8.16 -5.39 21.32
N PHE A 732 -8.62 -5.48 20.09
CA PHE A 732 -8.87 -6.79 19.45
C PHE A 732 -7.90 -7.05 18.31
N PRO A 733 -7.48 -8.31 18.06
CA PRO A 733 -6.62 -8.65 16.93
C PRO A 733 -7.46 -8.74 15.65
N LEU A 734 -8.02 -7.62 15.17
CA LEU A 734 -8.86 -7.60 13.97
C LEU A 734 -8.06 -7.88 12.69
N ARG A 735 -6.73 -7.67 12.76
CA ARG A 735 -5.76 -8.01 11.72
C ARG A 735 -4.56 -8.77 12.33
N GLY A 736 -3.69 -9.26 11.44
CA GLY A 736 -2.51 -10.02 11.81
C GLY A 736 -2.81 -11.49 12.10
N ALA A 737 -1.88 -12.16 12.79
CA ALA A 737 -1.88 -13.62 12.94
C ALA A 737 -3.15 -14.19 13.62
N TRP A 738 -3.82 -13.41 14.48
CA TRP A 738 -5.06 -13.81 15.17
C TRP A 738 -6.35 -13.23 14.57
N SER A 739 -6.28 -12.66 13.36
CA SER A 739 -7.44 -12.04 12.70
C SER A 739 -8.62 -12.97 12.48
N GLU A 740 -8.39 -14.29 12.39
CA GLU A 740 -9.47 -15.28 12.25
C GLU A 740 -10.44 -15.26 13.44
N PHE A 741 -9.97 -14.93 14.65
CA PHE A 741 -10.79 -14.90 15.87
C PHE A 741 -11.18 -13.47 16.29
N GLY A 742 -10.50 -12.44 15.78
CA GLY A 742 -10.66 -11.05 16.20
C GLY A 742 -12.10 -10.55 16.14
N LYS A 743 -12.84 -10.92 15.08
CA LYS A 743 -14.26 -10.57 14.92
C LYS A 743 -15.14 -11.21 15.99
N SER A 744 -14.96 -12.50 16.25
CA SER A 744 -15.73 -13.27 17.24
C SER A 744 -15.47 -12.79 18.67
N PHE A 745 -14.24 -12.37 18.99
CA PHE A 745 -13.94 -11.69 20.25
C PHE A 745 -14.68 -10.37 20.40
N LEU A 746 -14.65 -9.54 19.36
CA LEU A 746 -15.36 -8.26 19.38
C LEU A 746 -16.88 -8.47 19.47
N GLN A 747 -17.43 -9.47 18.79
CA GLN A 747 -18.83 -9.87 18.89
C GLN A 747 -19.19 -10.30 20.32
N SER A 748 -18.35 -11.11 20.96
CA SER A 748 -18.55 -11.53 22.35
C SER A 748 -18.56 -10.35 23.32
N ALA A 749 -17.63 -9.40 23.15
CA ALA A 749 -17.63 -8.16 23.92
C ALA A 749 -18.88 -7.31 23.65
N LYS A 750 -19.30 -7.15 22.39
CA LYS A 750 -20.53 -6.41 22.01
C LYS A 750 -21.80 -7.05 22.57
N LEU A 751 -21.86 -8.38 22.65
CA LEU A 751 -22.95 -9.11 23.30
C LEU A 751 -23.02 -8.80 24.80
N ALA A 752 -21.88 -8.75 25.49
CA ALA A 752 -21.82 -8.32 26.90
C ALA A 752 -22.36 -6.90 27.06
N ILE A 753 -21.92 -5.97 26.20
CA ILE A 753 -22.47 -4.60 26.19
C ILE A 753 -23.99 -4.64 25.98
N LYS A 754 -24.52 -5.49 25.08
CA LYS A 754 -25.96 -5.68 24.84
C LYS A 754 -26.71 -6.12 26.09
N HIS A 755 -26.16 -7.08 26.82
CA HIS A 755 -26.76 -7.58 28.05
C HIS A 755 -26.75 -6.52 29.16
N MET A 756 -25.66 -5.77 29.30
CA MET A 756 -25.54 -4.66 30.26
C MET A 756 -26.58 -3.55 30.01
N GLY A 757 -26.76 -3.17 28.74
CA GLY A 757 -27.78 -2.20 28.34
C GLY A 757 -29.20 -2.68 28.68
N LYS A 758 -29.53 -3.95 28.37
CA LYS A 758 -30.82 -4.56 28.74
C LYS A 758 -31.03 -4.64 30.26
N ALA A 759 -29.96 -4.79 31.02
CA ALA A 759 -29.97 -4.78 32.48
C ALA A 759 -30.13 -3.37 33.10
N GLY A 760 -30.10 -2.31 32.27
CA GLY A 760 -30.30 -0.92 32.69
C GLY A 760 -29.01 -0.16 32.97
N TYR A 761 -27.84 -0.69 32.60
CA TYR A 761 -26.55 -0.04 32.77
C TYR A 761 -25.82 0.08 31.42
N PRO A 762 -26.04 1.16 30.65
CA PRO A 762 -25.43 1.32 29.34
C PRO A 762 -23.91 1.52 29.46
N VAL A 763 -23.16 0.68 28.74
CA VAL A 763 -21.69 0.71 28.64
C VAL A 763 -21.31 1.06 27.20
N THR A 764 -20.33 1.93 27.01
CA THR A 764 -19.74 2.18 25.69
C THR A 764 -18.41 1.45 25.58
N LEU A 765 -18.20 0.74 24.47
CA LEU A 765 -16.91 0.13 24.13
C LEU A 765 -16.25 0.92 23.00
N ILE A 766 -15.06 1.46 23.23
CA ILE A 766 -14.23 2.09 22.20
C ILE A 766 -13.20 1.08 21.72
N VAL A 767 -13.26 0.74 20.44
CA VAL A 767 -12.51 -0.38 19.85
C VAL A 767 -11.23 0.12 19.19
N ALA A 768 -10.15 -0.62 19.41
CA ALA A 768 -8.86 -0.48 18.74
C ALA A 768 -8.37 -1.84 18.24
N ASP A 769 -7.52 -1.83 17.22
CA ASP A 769 -6.97 -3.04 16.60
C ASP A 769 -5.49 -3.21 16.98
N SER A 770 -5.14 -4.36 17.54
CA SER A 770 -3.74 -4.66 17.90
C SER A 770 -2.91 -5.15 16.73
N LYS A 771 -3.51 -5.62 15.63
CA LYS A 771 -2.81 -6.40 14.60
C LYS A 771 -2.07 -7.65 15.12
N THR A 772 -2.37 -8.11 16.33
CA THR A 772 -1.52 -9.11 17.02
C THR A 772 -0.06 -8.62 17.21
N ASP A 773 0.19 -7.31 17.11
CA ASP A 773 1.52 -6.71 17.16
C ASP A 773 1.69 -5.83 18.42
N PRO A 774 2.80 -5.96 19.17
CA PRO A 774 3.00 -5.25 20.42
C PRO A 774 3.11 -3.73 20.26
N ILE A 775 3.79 -3.26 19.21
CA ILE A 775 4.01 -1.83 18.96
C ILE A 775 2.68 -1.18 18.55
N VAL A 776 1.95 -1.83 17.65
CA VAL A 776 0.62 -1.39 17.20
C VAL A 776 -0.33 -1.38 18.40
N GLY A 777 -0.40 -2.46 19.18
CA GLY A 777 -1.24 -2.56 20.37
C GLY A 777 -1.00 -1.43 21.39
N VAL A 778 0.27 -1.11 21.70
CA VAL A 778 0.62 0.02 22.58
C VAL A 778 0.15 1.34 21.99
N SER A 779 0.45 1.60 20.71
CA SER A 779 0.09 2.86 20.05
C SER A 779 -1.42 3.06 19.92
N ALA A 780 -2.16 1.97 19.71
CA ALA A 780 -3.61 1.96 19.58
C ALA A 780 -4.32 2.10 20.94
N SER A 781 -3.67 1.68 22.04
CA SER A 781 -4.24 1.77 23.39
C SER A 781 -4.13 3.16 24.02
N ARG A 782 -3.10 3.95 23.67
CA ARG A 782 -2.89 5.29 24.25
C ARG A 782 -4.09 6.22 24.07
N PRO A 783 -4.67 6.38 22.86
CA PRO A 783 -5.84 7.23 22.67
C PRO A 783 -7.08 6.79 23.46
N LEU A 784 -7.21 5.50 23.77
CA LEU A 784 -8.34 5.01 24.59
C LEU A 784 -8.31 5.68 25.97
N ILE A 785 -7.14 5.79 26.59
CA ILE A 785 -6.99 6.46 27.88
C ILE A 785 -6.92 7.98 27.70
N GLU A 786 -5.97 8.47 26.90
CA GLU A 786 -5.60 9.88 26.83
C GLU A 786 -6.68 10.76 26.19
N THR A 787 -7.51 10.19 25.32
CA THR A 787 -8.49 10.93 24.52
C THR A 787 -9.92 10.53 24.82
N TRP A 788 -10.19 9.24 24.94
CA TRP A 788 -11.55 8.73 25.18
C TRP A 788 -11.91 8.61 26.67
N ASP A 789 -10.92 8.76 27.57
CA ASP A 789 -11.09 8.72 29.02
C ASP A 789 -11.80 7.44 29.48
N VAL A 790 -11.32 6.29 29.00
CA VAL A 790 -11.89 4.99 29.37
C VAL A 790 -11.54 4.64 30.82
N ALA A 791 -12.50 4.05 31.54
CA ALA A 791 -12.33 3.68 32.93
C ALA A 791 -11.48 2.41 33.12
N ALA A 792 -11.43 1.54 32.10
CA ALA A 792 -10.68 0.30 32.10
C ALA A 792 -10.44 -0.19 30.66
N LEU A 793 -9.47 -1.09 30.51
CA LEU A 793 -9.14 -1.74 29.24
C LEU A 793 -9.54 -3.22 29.26
N ILE A 794 -10.24 -3.64 28.23
CA ILE A 794 -10.24 -5.01 27.73
C ILE A 794 -9.03 -5.08 26.81
N ALA A 795 -7.93 -5.69 27.27
CA ALA A 795 -6.65 -5.66 26.56
C ALA A 795 -6.69 -6.55 25.32
N SER A 796 -5.74 -7.47 25.14
CA SER A 796 -5.57 -8.21 23.89
C SER A 796 -5.72 -9.70 24.11
N ALA A 797 -5.89 -10.42 22.99
CA ALA A 797 -5.96 -11.87 22.98
C ALA A 797 -4.60 -12.53 23.27
N THR A 798 -3.48 -11.86 22.97
CA THR A 798 -2.14 -12.45 23.07
C THR A 798 -1.31 -11.85 24.21
N SER A 799 -0.50 -12.68 24.87
CA SER A 799 0.42 -12.22 25.93
C SER A 799 1.46 -11.24 25.41
N GLY A 800 1.95 -11.44 24.18
CA GLY A 800 2.90 -10.53 23.52
C GLY A 800 2.38 -9.11 23.35
N VAL A 801 1.06 -8.90 23.25
CA VAL A 801 0.45 -7.57 23.18
C VAL A 801 0.00 -7.07 24.56
N THR A 802 -0.56 -7.97 25.39
CA THR A 802 -1.11 -7.65 26.71
C THR A 802 -0.06 -7.07 27.66
N ILE A 803 1.14 -7.67 27.71
CA ILE A 803 2.20 -7.24 28.62
C ILE A 803 2.69 -5.82 28.28
N PRO A 804 3.08 -5.50 27.03
CA PRO A 804 3.49 -4.13 26.69
C PRO A 804 2.42 -3.06 26.92
N ILE A 805 1.14 -3.36 26.69
CA ILE A 805 0.05 -2.40 27.02
C ILE A 805 0.00 -2.16 28.53
N ALA A 806 0.10 -3.21 29.35
CA ALA A 806 0.09 -3.08 30.80
C ALA A 806 1.24 -2.18 31.27
N GLU A 807 2.47 -2.49 30.86
CA GLU A 807 3.69 -1.80 31.30
C GLU A 807 3.78 -0.35 30.81
N GLN A 808 3.41 -0.08 29.56
CA GLN A 808 3.70 1.20 28.91
C GLN A 808 2.50 2.15 28.83
N VAL A 809 1.29 1.65 29.10
CA VAL A 809 0.03 2.39 28.92
C VAL A 809 -0.86 2.27 30.15
N ALA A 810 -1.30 1.07 30.54
CA ALA A 810 -2.34 0.91 31.54
C ALA A 810 -1.86 1.24 32.97
N ILE A 811 -0.80 0.57 33.45
CA ILE A 811 -0.25 0.74 34.80
C ILE A 811 0.26 2.17 35.02
N PRO A 812 1.04 2.80 34.10
CA PRO A 812 1.50 4.18 34.29
C PRO A 812 0.36 5.19 34.41
N ASN A 813 -0.80 4.92 33.79
CA ASN A 813 -1.99 5.77 33.86
C ASN A 813 -2.99 5.31 34.95
N GLN A 814 -2.66 4.31 35.75
CA GLN A 814 -3.52 3.74 36.79
C GLN A 814 -4.88 3.27 36.27
N VAL A 815 -4.90 2.70 35.06
CA VAL A 815 -6.11 2.15 34.44
C VAL A 815 -6.06 0.63 34.52
N PRO A 816 -7.07 -0.04 35.12
CA PRO A 816 -7.08 -1.49 35.19
C PRO A 816 -7.26 -2.09 33.80
N GLN A 817 -6.54 -3.18 33.59
CA GLN A 817 -6.47 -3.93 32.36
C GLN A 817 -6.92 -5.36 32.60
N MET A 818 -7.82 -5.88 31.75
CA MET A 818 -8.24 -7.27 31.78
C MET A 818 -7.91 -7.97 30.46
N ALA A 819 -7.06 -8.98 30.56
CA ALA A 819 -6.79 -9.88 29.45
C ALA A 819 -7.88 -10.95 29.35
N TYR A 820 -8.36 -11.21 28.14
CA TYR A 820 -9.42 -12.21 27.92
C TYR A 820 -8.92 -13.54 27.35
N ALA A 821 -7.76 -13.57 26.69
CA ALA A 821 -7.19 -14.80 26.14
C ALA A 821 -5.67 -14.96 26.37
N ALA A 822 -5.02 -14.03 27.07
CA ALA A 822 -3.59 -14.10 27.32
C ALA A 822 -3.29 -15.04 28.50
N THR A 823 -2.55 -16.12 28.26
CA THR A 823 -2.36 -17.23 29.22
C THR A 823 -0.96 -17.31 29.83
N SER A 824 0.04 -16.60 29.28
CA SER A 824 1.44 -16.66 29.76
C SER A 824 1.58 -16.51 31.28
N PRO A 825 2.42 -17.32 31.95
CA PRO A 825 2.70 -17.17 33.37
C PRO A 825 3.39 -15.85 33.72
N GLN A 826 4.00 -15.18 32.75
CA GLN A 826 4.64 -13.87 32.95
C GLN A 826 3.63 -12.78 33.34
N ILE A 827 2.34 -12.99 33.07
CA ILE A 827 1.27 -12.08 33.49
C ILE A 827 1.09 -12.13 35.01
N THR A 828 1.17 -13.32 35.62
CA THR A 828 1.01 -13.56 37.07
C THR A 828 2.02 -12.77 37.90
N ASP A 829 3.27 -12.76 37.44
CA ASP A 829 4.42 -12.23 38.16
C ASP A 829 5.01 -11.00 37.47
N LEU A 830 4.21 -10.26 36.71
CA LEU A 830 4.67 -9.09 35.96
C LEU A 830 5.25 -8.05 36.92
N GLU A 831 6.56 -7.78 36.81
CA GLU A 831 7.28 -6.90 37.74
C GLU A 831 6.65 -5.50 37.81
N ALA A 832 6.20 -4.98 36.66
CA ALA A 832 5.56 -3.67 36.58
C ALA A 832 4.25 -3.56 37.39
N ASP A 833 3.57 -4.68 37.68
CA ASP A 833 2.30 -4.68 38.40
C ASP A 833 2.43 -4.99 39.90
N ILE A 834 3.62 -5.43 40.36
CA ILE A 834 3.86 -5.78 41.76
C ILE A 834 3.62 -4.55 42.65
N GLY A 835 2.59 -4.63 43.49
CA GLY A 835 2.17 -3.54 44.39
C GLY A 835 1.29 -2.48 43.74
N HIS A 836 0.93 -2.65 42.47
CA HIS A 836 0.06 -1.75 41.70
C HIS A 836 -1.35 -2.34 41.46
N ASP A 837 -1.44 -3.65 41.20
CA ASP A 837 -2.70 -4.43 41.11
C ASP A 837 -3.64 -3.97 39.98
N PHE A 838 -3.11 -3.62 38.81
CA PHE A 838 -3.90 -3.17 37.64
C PHE A 838 -4.01 -4.22 36.53
N LEU A 839 -3.37 -5.38 36.62
CA LEU A 839 -3.45 -6.42 35.59
C LEU A 839 -4.26 -7.63 36.07
N PHE A 840 -5.35 -7.92 35.36
CA PHE A 840 -6.26 -9.04 35.64
C PHE A 840 -6.43 -9.89 34.38
N ARG A 841 -6.87 -11.14 34.55
CA ARG A 841 -7.28 -11.98 33.41
C ARG A 841 -8.43 -12.90 33.72
N THR A 842 -9.34 -13.02 32.76
CA THR A 842 -10.45 -14.01 32.81
C THR A 842 -10.03 -15.35 32.22
N SER A 843 -8.87 -15.45 31.58
CA SER A 843 -8.30 -16.71 31.07
C SER A 843 -7.49 -17.43 32.16
N VAL A 844 -7.51 -18.76 32.12
CA VAL A 844 -6.70 -19.61 33.03
C VAL A 844 -5.23 -19.54 32.62
N SER A 845 -4.34 -19.61 33.61
CA SER A 845 -2.88 -19.61 33.42
C SER A 845 -2.34 -20.84 32.69
N ASP A 846 -1.35 -20.60 31.81
CA ASP A 846 -0.49 -21.64 31.24
C ASP A 846 0.26 -22.46 32.30
N THR A 847 0.41 -21.93 33.54
CA THR A 847 0.96 -22.69 34.67
C THR A 847 0.20 -23.98 34.91
N THR A 848 -1.13 -23.95 34.77
CA THR A 848 -1.98 -25.14 34.93
C THR A 848 -2.01 -25.96 33.63
N GLN A 849 -2.13 -25.29 32.48
CA GLN A 849 -2.18 -25.95 31.17
C GLN A 849 -0.92 -26.76 30.86
N GLY A 850 0.27 -26.19 31.08
CA GLY A 850 1.54 -26.86 30.80
C GLY A 850 1.76 -28.10 31.67
N LEU A 851 1.25 -28.12 32.90
CA LEU A 851 1.25 -29.31 33.76
C LEU A 851 0.36 -30.41 33.19
N VAL A 852 -0.87 -30.07 32.78
CA VAL A 852 -1.80 -31.05 32.19
C VAL A 852 -1.26 -31.58 30.86
N LEU A 853 -0.69 -30.71 30.03
CA LEU A 853 -0.05 -31.10 28.76
C LEU A 853 1.13 -32.04 28.98
N ALA A 854 1.96 -31.78 30.00
CA ALA A 854 3.07 -32.66 30.38
C ALA A 854 2.57 -34.04 30.86
N SER A 855 1.53 -34.09 31.68
CA SER A 855 0.90 -35.36 32.08
C SER A 855 0.34 -36.09 30.88
N MET A 856 -0.40 -35.39 30.01
CA MET A 856 -0.98 -35.94 28.79
C MET A 856 0.08 -36.56 27.88
N ALA A 857 1.21 -35.87 27.67
CA ALA A 857 2.34 -36.40 26.90
C ALA A 857 2.94 -37.66 27.54
N TYR A 858 3.15 -37.63 28.86
CA TYR A 858 3.76 -38.74 29.58
C TYR A 858 2.85 -39.98 29.64
N ASP A 859 1.56 -39.77 29.86
CA ASP A 859 0.52 -40.80 29.93
C ASP A 859 0.23 -41.41 28.55
N ALA A 860 0.40 -40.63 27.47
CA ALA A 860 0.41 -41.13 26.08
C ALA A 860 1.64 -42.02 25.77
N GLY A 861 2.58 -42.14 26.71
CA GLY A 861 3.76 -43.00 26.60
C GLY A 861 5.00 -42.28 26.06
N TYR A 862 4.92 -40.98 25.75
CA TYR A 862 6.08 -40.21 25.30
C TYR A 862 7.07 -40.02 26.46
N ARG A 863 8.35 -40.17 26.16
CA ARG A 863 9.49 -40.03 27.07
C ARG A 863 10.53 -39.08 26.51
N GLN A 864 10.66 -38.99 25.19
CA GLN A 864 11.46 -37.96 24.53
C GLN A 864 10.57 -37.16 23.60
N VAL A 865 10.53 -35.84 23.75
CA VAL A 865 9.72 -34.95 22.88
C VAL A 865 10.55 -33.76 22.45
N SER A 866 10.16 -33.16 21.33
CA SER A 866 10.65 -31.85 20.93
C SER A 866 9.52 -30.83 21.02
N ILE A 867 9.87 -29.56 21.20
CA ILE A 867 8.93 -28.45 21.27
C ILE A 867 9.24 -27.51 20.12
N LEU A 868 8.21 -27.14 19.37
CA LEU A 868 8.26 -26.03 18.42
C LEU A 868 7.34 -24.94 18.97
N TYR A 869 7.88 -23.74 19.22
CA TYR A 869 7.14 -22.67 19.89
C TYR A 869 7.33 -21.31 19.21
N ILE A 870 6.28 -20.49 19.21
CA ILE A 870 6.36 -19.12 18.74
C ILE A 870 7.23 -18.28 19.69
N ASP A 871 8.19 -17.53 19.18
CA ASP A 871 9.20 -16.83 19.99
C ASP A 871 8.68 -15.50 20.61
N ASP A 872 7.63 -15.61 21.40
CA ASP A 872 7.01 -14.51 22.13
C ASP A 872 6.84 -14.86 23.64
N PRO A 873 6.35 -13.91 24.47
CA PRO A 873 6.11 -14.19 25.89
C PRO A 873 5.14 -15.36 26.18
N TYR A 874 4.23 -15.67 25.26
CA TYR A 874 3.31 -16.80 25.40
C TYR A 874 4.05 -18.12 25.13
N GLY A 875 4.65 -18.27 23.95
CA GLY A 875 5.32 -19.52 23.57
C GLY A 875 6.50 -19.86 24.47
N ARG A 876 7.32 -18.88 24.86
CA ARG A 876 8.41 -19.09 25.84
C ARG A 876 7.91 -19.49 27.22
N GLY A 877 6.79 -18.89 27.66
CA GLY A 877 6.19 -19.17 28.96
C GLY A 877 5.66 -20.60 29.04
N LEU A 878 4.81 -20.98 28.10
CA LEU A 878 4.22 -22.32 28.08
C LEU A 878 5.27 -23.41 27.82
N MET A 879 6.25 -23.17 26.94
CA MET A 879 7.38 -24.07 26.72
C MET A 879 8.16 -24.35 28.00
N ALA A 880 8.44 -23.32 28.80
CA ALA A 880 9.17 -23.46 30.06
C ALA A 880 8.38 -24.29 31.09
N VAL A 881 7.08 -23.99 31.27
CA VAL A 881 6.21 -24.73 32.19
C VAL A 881 6.07 -26.19 31.76
N PHE A 882 5.84 -26.46 30.47
CA PHE A 882 5.77 -27.82 29.97
C PHE A 882 7.08 -28.59 30.22
N THR A 883 8.22 -27.99 29.86
CA THR A 883 9.54 -28.61 30.00
C THR A 883 9.80 -29.02 31.45
N GLU A 884 9.61 -28.09 32.39
CA GLU A 884 9.83 -28.36 33.81
C GLU A 884 8.95 -29.52 34.32
N ASN A 885 7.67 -29.54 33.96
CA ASN A 885 6.75 -30.56 34.45
C ASN A 885 6.95 -31.92 33.77
N PHE A 886 7.27 -31.94 32.47
CA PHE A 886 7.53 -33.18 31.73
C PHE A 886 8.81 -33.86 32.24
N GLU A 887 9.86 -33.09 32.54
CA GLU A 887 11.09 -33.60 33.13
C GLU A 887 10.87 -34.14 34.56
N LYS A 888 10.03 -33.49 35.37
CA LYS A 888 9.65 -34.01 36.71
C LYS A 888 8.94 -35.36 36.65
N LEU A 889 8.15 -35.60 35.60
CA LEU A 889 7.51 -36.90 35.36
C LEU A 889 8.51 -37.97 34.86
N GLY A 890 9.73 -37.56 34.50
CA GLY A 890 10.79 -38.43 33.97
C GLY A 890 10.82 -38.52 32.45
N GLY A 891 10.15 -37.59 31.75
CA GLY A 891 10.37 -37.34 30.33
C GLY A 891 11.61 -36.47 30.09
N SER A 892 11.96 -36.25 28.82
CA SER A 892 13.08 -35.42 28.39
C SER A 892 12.67 -34.59 27.18
N VAL A 893 12.93 -33.29 27.21
CA VAL A 893 12.80 -32.41 26.05
C VAL A 893 14.14 -32.39 25.31
N VAL A 894 14.20 -32.94 24.11
CA VAL A 894 15.47 -33.11 23.36
C VAL A 894 15.80 -31.91 22.47
N ALA A 895 14.79 -31.12 22.10
CA ALA A 895 14.94 -29.84 21.43
C ALA A 895 13.77 -28.90 21.79
N SER A 896 14.09 -27.63 22.03
CA SER A 896 13.10 -26.54 22.10
C SER A 896 13.47 -25.52 21.03
N VAL A 897 12.69 -25.48 19.95
CA VAL A 897 13.01 -24.70 18.75
C VAL A 897 12.09 -23.48 18.67
N PRO A 898 12.64 -22.25 18.75
CA PRO A 898 11.85 -21.04 18.52
C PRO A 898 11.51 -20.90 17.04
N HIS A 899 10.36 -20.30 16.75
CA HIS A 899 10.04 -19.80 15.42
C HIS A 899 9.36 -18.43 15.48
N GLU A 900 9.54 -17.65 14.42
CA GLU A 900 8.78 -16.43 14.16
C GLU A 900 7.56 -16.74 13.27
N ASP A 901 6.74 -15.72 12.99
CA ASP A 901 5.64 -15.87 12.03
C ASP A 901 6.19 -15.93 10.59
N LYS A 902 6.23 -17.14 10.01
CA LYS A 902 6.70 -17.42 8.65
C LYS A 902 5.57 -17.98 7.79
N THR A 903 5.44 -17.48 6.56
CA THR A 903 4.35 -17.83 5.64
C THR A 903 4.70 -18.89 4.60
N THR A 904 5.97 -19.32 4.51
CA THR A 904 6.48 -20.15 3.41
C THR A 904 7.06 -21.50 3.82
N SER A 905 7.80 -21.62 4.94
CA SER A 905 8.40 -22.90 5.36
C SER A 905 8.94 -22.87 6.80
N TYR A 906 8.89 -24.02 7.46
CA TYR A 906 9.51 -24.28 8.78
C TYR A 906 10.54 -25.43 8.72
N GLN A 907 11.15 -25.65 7.55
CA GLN A 907 12.03 -26.80 7.32
C GLN A 907 13.21 -26.83 8.28
N SER A 908 13.84 -25.67 8.48
CA SER A 908 15.00 -25.51 9.36
C SER A 908 14.63 -25.85 10.80
N GLU A 909 13.47 -25.40 11.25
CA GLU A 909 12.98 -25.56 12.60
C GLU A 909 12.60 -27.02 12.87
N LEU A 910 11.92 -27.66 11.93
CA LEU A 910 11.60 -29.10 12.00
C LEU A 910 12.87 -29.96 11.98
N SER A 911 13.87 -29.62 11.16
CA SER A 911 15.18 -30.30 11.15
C SER A 911 15.88 -30.17 12.49
N GLN A 912 15.95 -28.95 13.04
CA GLN A 912 16.53 -28.72 14.37
C GLN A 912 15.78 -29.48 15.47
N ALA A 913 14.45 -29.59 15.36
CA ALA A 913 13.64 -30.31 16.32
C ALA A 913 13.93 -31.81 16.35
N VAL A 914 14.32 -32.44 15.22
CA VAL A 914 14.73 -33.85 15.19
C VAL A 914 16.23 -34.06 15.42
N GLU A 915 17.07 -33.05 15.23
CA GLU A 915 18.52 -33.15 15.48
C GLU A 915 18.87 -33.26 16.98
N GLY A 916 17.97 -32.84 17.86
CA GLY A 916 18.16 -32.90 19.31
C GLY A 916 18.18 -34.31 19.93
N GLY A 917 17.70 -35.34 19.21
CA GLY A 917 17.61 -36.71 19.71
C GLY A 917 16.69 -37.59 18.87
N GLU A 918 16.03 -38.58 19.47
CA GLU A 918 14.95 -39.36 18.84
C GLU A 918 13.61 -38.99 19.51
N PRO A 919 13.04 -37.81 19.23
CA PRO A 919 11.77 -37.40 19.82
C PRO A 919 10.60 -38.21 19.25
N GLU A 920 9.68 -38.61 20.13
CA GLU A 920 8.52 -39.45 19.82
C GLU A 920 7.28 -38.64 19.42
N ALA A 921 7.25 -37.35 19.75
CA ALA A 921 6.20 -36.41 19.40
C ALA A 921 6.73 -34.97 19.36
N LEU A 922 6.02 -34.11 18.62
CA LEU A 922 6.22 -32.67 18.64
C LEU A 922 5.13 -31.99 19.47
N ILE A 923 5.55 -31.20 20.46
CA ILE A 923 4.67 -30.29 21.18
C ILE A 923 4.57 -29.00 20.37
N ALA A 924 3.38 -28.72 19.85
CA ALA A 924 3.10 -27.62 18.95
C ALA A 924 2.54 -26.41 19.71
N ILE A 925 3.41 -25.45 20.07
CA ILE A 925 3.03 -24.21 20.76
C ILE A 925 3.02 -23.06 19.74
N SER A 926 2.07 -23.14 18.80
CA SER A 926 1.96 -22.19 17.67
C SER A 926 0.49 -21.88 17.35
N PHE A 927 0.27 -20.86 16.51
CA PHE A 927 -1.06 -20.49 16.04
C PHE A 927 -1.47 -21.31 14.79
N PRO A 928 -2.76 -21.32 14.42
CA PRO A 928 -3.29 -22.18 13.36
C PRO A 928 -2.59 -21.97 12.01
N ALA A 929 -2.24 -20.72 11.70
CA ALA A 929 -1.54 -20.38 10.46
C ALA A 929 -0.18 -21.10 10.32
N GLN A 930 0.59 -21.23 11.41
CA GLN A 930 1.89 -21.89 11.37
C GLN A 930 1.74 -23.41 11.35
N ILE A 931 0.80 -23.95 12.14
CA ILE A 931 0.50 -25.39 12.18
C ILE A 931 0.07 -25.88 10.80
N GLY A 932 -0.78 -25.12 10.10
CA GLY A 932 -1.20 -25.43 8.74
C GLY A 932 -0.05 -25.53 7.73
N VAL A 933 1.13 -24.97 8.02
CA VAL A 933 2.33 -25.08 7.18
C VAL A 933 3.23 -26.22 7.65
N TYR A 934 3.64 -26.22 8.92
CA TYR A 934 4.68 -27.14 9.37
C TYR A 934 4.18 -28.55 9.65
N LEU A 935 2.90 -28.76 9.95
CA LEU A 935 2.37 -30.11 10.19
C LEU A 935 2.36 -30.92 8.87
N PRO A 936 1.78 -30.44 7.75
CA PRO A 936 1.90 -31.14 6.48
C PRO A 936 3.36 -31.32 6.02
N GLN A 937 4.21 -30.32 6.24
CA GLN A 937 5.63 -30.38 5.92
C GLN A 937 6.37 -31.45 6.74
N SER A 938 6.06 -31.56 8.02
CA SER A 938 6.60 -32.58 8.92
C SER A 938 6.22 -33.98 8.48
N LEU A 939 4.95 -34.21 8.15
CA LEU A 939 4.46 -35.50 7.65
C LEU A 939 5.12 -35.87 6.33
N LYS A 940 5.22 -34.91 5.39
CA LYS A 940 5.82 -35.12 4.07
C LYS A 940 7.30 -35.48 4.15
N ASN A 941 8.03 -34.83 5.04
CA ASN A 941 9.49 -34.99 5.16
C ASN A 941 9.89 -36.03 6.21
N GLY A 942 8.92 -36.64 6.89
CA GLY A 942 9.16 -37.70 7.87
C GLY A 942 9.81 -37.22 9.16
N PHE A 943 9.53 -35.98 9.59
CA PHE A 943 10.04 -35.44 10.85
C PHE A 943 9.23 -35.94 12.05
N PHE A 944 7.93 -35.64 12.06
CA PHE A 944 6.97 -36.04 13.09
C PHE A 944 5.63 -36.40 12.47
N ASP A 945 5.00 -37.45 13.00
CA ASP A 945 3.61 -37.86 12.72
C ASP A 945 2.69 -37.75 13.95
N LYS A 946 3.27 -37.47 15.12
CA LYS A 946 2.58 -37.31 16.39
C LYS A 946 2.76 -35.89 16.91
N PHE A 947 1.64 -35.25 17.20
CA PHE A 947 1.58 -33.87 17.67
C PHE A 947 0.73 -33.79 18.94
N LEU A 948 1.12 -32.91 19.86
CA LEU A 948 0.24 -32.45 20.93
C LEU A 948 0.08 -30.94 20.82
N PHE A 949 -1.18 -30.50 20.86
CA PHE A 949 -1.56 -29.11 20.63
C PHE A 949 -1.84 -28.35 21.94
N VAL A 950 -2.02 -27.05 21.79
CA VAL A 950 -2.35 -26.12 22.88
C VAL A 950 -3.58 -25.28 22.53
N ASP A 951 -4.07 -24.50 23.48
CA ASP A 951 -5.23 -23.61 23.37
C ASP A 951 -5.18 -22.74 22.10
N ALA A 952 -4.02 -22.13 21.84
CA ALA A 952 -3.80 -21.27 20.71
C ALA A 952 -3.81 -22.00 19.35
N SER A 953 -3.81 -23.33 19.34
CA SER A 953 -3.84 -24.19 18.16
C SER A 953 -5.23 -24.71 17.82
N LYS A 954 -6.21 -24.51 18.70
CA LYS A 954 -7.59 -25.04 18.57
C LYS A 954 -8.36 -24.25 17.51
N SER A 955 -8.38 -24.75 16.27
CA SER A 955 -9.06 -24.09 15.14
C SER A 955 -9.61 -25.08 14.12
N GLU A 956 -10.86 -24.87 13.70
CA GLU A 956 -11.48 -25.62 12.60
C GLU A 956 -10.72 -25.41 11.27
N LYS A 957 -10.05 -24.27 11.10
CA LYS A 957 -9.25 -23.98 9.91
C LYS A 957 -8.04 -24.89 9.75
N VAL A 958 -7.52 -25.44 10.85
CA VAL A 958 -6.48 -26.48 10.79
C VAL A 958 -7.04 -27.73 10.12
N ILE A 959 -8.31 -28.07 10.37
CA ILE A 959 -9.02 -29.18 9.70
C ILE A 959 -9.12 -28.93 8.20
N GLU A 960 -9.48 -27.71 7.80
CA GLU A 960 -9.56 -27.33 6.37
C GLU A 960 -8.22 -27.45 5.64
N VAL A 961 -7.12 -27.06 6.30
CA VAL A 961 -5.78 -27.01 5.70
C VAL A 961 -5.07 -28.36 5.73
N VAL A 962 -5.16 -29.09 6.84
CA VAL A 962 -4.42 -30.34 7.08
C VAL A 962 -5.24 -31.58 6.69
N GLY A 963 -6.57 -31.48 6.79
CA GLY A 963 -7.51 -32.57 6.55
C GLY A 963 -7.91 -33.30 7.84
N ALA A 964 -9.21 -33.56 7.99
CA ALA A 964 -9.76 -34.26 9.17
C ALA A 964 -9.11 -35.63 9.41
N ASP A 965 -8.88 -36.41 8.35
CA ASP A 965 -8.30 -37.76 8.46
C ASP A 965 -6.87 -37.74 9.05
N VAL A 966 -6.12 -36.66 8.83
CA VAL A 966 -4.75 -36.50 9.34
C VAL A 966 -4.77 -36.08 10.82
N LEU A 967 -5.76 -35.29 11.21
CA LEU A 967 -5.89 -34.77 12.57
C LEU A 967 -6.61 -35.73 13.52
N GLU A 968 -7.34 -36.72 12.99
CA GLU A 968 -8.17 -37.64 13.77
C GLU A 968 -7.41 -38.25 14.96
N GLY A 969 -7.93 -38.01 16.17
CA GLY A 969 -7.35 -38.49 17.42
C GLY A 969 -6.16 -37.67 17.95
N LEU A 970 -5.70 -36.64 17.24
CA LEU A 970 -4.74 -35.68 17.78
C LEU A 970 -5.45 -34.75 18.77
N CYS A 971 -4.78 -34.49 19.88
CA CYS A 971 -5.37 -33.77 21.02
C CYS A 971 -4.49 -32.61 21.46
N GLY A 972 -5.10 -31.69 22.20
CA GLY A 972 -4.41 -30.59 22.85
C GLY A 972 -5.05 -30.24 24.20
N THR A 973 -4.41 -29.30 24.88
CA THR A 973 -4.91 -28.75 26.14
C THR A 973 -5.30 -27.29 25.97
N GLY A 974 -6.25 -26.78 26.73
CA GLY A 974 -6.51 -25.35 26.81
C GLY A 974 -7.43 -24.97 27.96
N PRO A 975 -7.72 -23.67 28.17
CA PRO A 975 -8.66 -23.25 29.20
C PRO A 975 -10.04 -23.83 28.97
N GLY A 976 -10.55 -24.57 29.95
CA GLY A 976 -11.86 -25.19 29.91
C GLY A 976 -12.87 -24.41 30.73
N ALA A 977 -14.15 -24.48 30.33
CA ALA A 977 -15.26 -23.96 31.11
C ALA A 977 -16.15 -25.13 31.58
N ALA A 978 -16.45 -25.19 32.87
CA ALA A 978 -17.48 -26.10 33.37
C ALA A 978 -18.83 -25.72 32.75
N GLN A 979 -19.71 -26.70 32.53
CA GLN A 979 -21.06 -26.44 32.01
C GLN A 979 -21.93 -25.78 33.09
N THR A 980 -21.87 -24.45 33.17
CA THR A 980 -22.64 -23.62 34.11
C THR A 980 -23.91 -23.06 33.45
N THR A 981 -24.82 -22.52 34.26
CA THR A 981 -25.99 -21.78 33.74
C THR A 981 -25.55 -20.56 32.92
N SER A 982 -24.49 -19.88 33.36
CA SER A 982 -23.91 -18.74 32.64
C SER A 982 -23.38 -19.12 31.26
N LEU A 983 -22.65 -20.22 31.12
CA LEU A 983 -22.16 -20.68 29.82
C LEU A 983 -23.32 -21.01 28.87
N LEU A 984 -24.35 -21.70 29.36
CA LEU A 984 -25.54 -22.03 28.55
C LEU A 984 -26.29 -20.77 28.09
N ASN A 985 -26.44 -19.78 28.97
CA ASN A 985 -27.09 -18.50 28.64
C ASN A 985 -26.28 -17.72 27.60
N PHE A 986 -24.96 -17.66 27.77
CA PHE A 986 -24.06 -17.03 26.79
C PHE A 986 -24.18 -17.72 25.44
N ASN A 987 -24.06 -19.04 25.39
CA ASN A 987 -24.11 -19.78 24.12
C ASN A 987 -25.42 -19.55 23.37
N ALA A 988 -26.55 -19.66 24.06
CA ALA A 988 -27.86 -19.41 23.45
C ALA A 988 -28.02 -17.97 22.95
N SER A 989 -27.48 -16.99 23.69
CA SER A 989 -27.55 -15.58 23.31
C SER A 989 -26.63 -15.25 22.13
N TYR A 990 -25.43 -15.83 22.10
CA TYR A 990 -24.46 -15.66 21.03
C TYR A 990 -24.98 -16.25 19.72
N GLU A 991 -25.49 -17.49 19.75
CA GLU A 991 -26.10 -18.14 18.59
C GLU A 991 -27.33 -17.38 18.09
N ALA A 992 -28.19 -16.89 18.99
CA ALA A 992 -29.36 -16.11 18.59
C ALA A 992 -29.00 -14.75 17.96
N GLU A 993 -27.89 -14.15 18.37
CA GLU A 993 -27.46 -12.84 17.88
C GLU A 993 -26.70 -12.93 16.55
N TYR A 994 -25.79 -13.90 16.44
CA TYR A 994 -24.83 -13.97 15.34
C TYR A 994 -25.05 -15.14 14.38
N GLY A 995 -25.91 -16.10 14.73
CA GLY A 995 -26.16 -17.28 13.90
C GLY A 995 -24.98 -18.26 13.83
N GLU A 996 -23.98 -18.08 14.69
CA GLU A 996 -22.74 -18.87 14.77
C GLU A 996 -22.65 -19.52 16.14
N SER A 997 -22.14 -20.76 16.20
CA SER A 997 -21.88 -21.40 17.49
C SER A 997 -20.62 -20.81 18.13
N PRO A 998 -20.62 -20.52 19.43
CA PRO A 998 -19.44 -19.98 20.11
C PRO A 998 -18.30 -20.99 20.28
N SER A 999 -18.52 -22.27 19.96
CA SER A 999 -17.46 -23.30 20.00
C SER A 999 -16.46 -23.19 18.85
N THR A 1000 -16.75 -22.37 17.83
CA THR A 1000 -15.91 -22.18 16.63
C THR A 1000 -14.63 -21.39 16.91
N ALA A 1001 -14.55 -20.69 18.04
CA ALA A 1001 -13.36 -19.96 18.47
C ALA A 1001 -13.09 -20.16 19.97
N PRO A 1002 -11.82 -20.26 20.40
CA PRO A 1002 -11.49 -20.33 21.81
C PRO A 1002 -11.79 -18.98 22.49
N PHE A 1003 -11.88 -18.94 23.83
CA PHE A 1003 -11.94 -17.70 24.64
C PHE A 1003 -13.14 -16.74 24.44
N LEU A 1004 -14.15 -17.08 23.64
CA LEU A 1004 -15.32 -16.21 23.46
C LEU A 1004 -16.05 -15.88 24.79
N PRO A 1005 -16.30 -16.86 25.69
CA PRO A 1005 -16.89 -16.57 26.99
C PRO A 1005 -16.03 -15.63 27.86
N ASN A 1006 -14.71 -15.73 27.76
CA ASN A 1006 -13.77 -14.90 28.52
C ASN A 1006 -13.82 -13.43 28.04
N ALA A 1007 -13.91 -13.19 26.72
CA ALA A 1007 -14.06 -11.84 26.18
C ALA A 1007 -15.40 -11.19 26.60
N TYR A 1008 -16.47 -12.00 26.70
CA TYR A 1008 -17.75 -11.57 27.25
C TYR A 1008 -17.64 -11.21 28.73
N ASP A 1009 -17.05 -12.08 29.56
CA ASP A 1009 -16.93 -11.87 31.00
C ASP A 1009 -16.04 -10.69 31.34
N ALA A 1010 -14.98 -10.45 30.56
CA ALA A 1010 -14.07 -9.34 30.79
C ALA A 1010 -14.81 -7.98 30.77
N VAL A 1011 -15.81 -7.84 29.90
CA VAL A 1011 -16.66 -6.65 29.84
C VAL A 1011 -17.63 -6.61 31.01
N ILE A 1012 -18.33 -7.72 31.30
CA ILE A 1012 -19.35 -7.77 32.36
C ILE A 1012 -18.74 -7.42 33.71
N ILE A 1013 -17.62 -8.04 34.07
CA ILE A 1013 -17.04 -7.89 35.41
C ILE A 1013 -16.51 -6.48 35.64
N GLN A 1014 -15.86 -5.86 34.65
CA GLN A 1014 -15.42 -4.47 34.74
C GLN A 1014 -16.61 -3.52 34.88
N ALA A 1015 -17.72 -3.80 34.19
CA ALA A 1015 -18.89 -2.94 34.27
C ALA A 1015 -19.67 -3.11 35.59
N LEU A 1016 -19.75 -4.31 36.15
CA LEU A 1016 -20.25 -4.56 37.51
C LEU A 1016 -19.40 -3.83 38.55
N ALA A 1017 -18.07 -3.94 38.44
CA ALA A 1017 -17.13 -3.24 39.32
C ALA A 1017 -17.25 -1.71 39.20
N ALA A 1018 -17.44 -1.19 37.98
CA ALA A 1018 -17.69 0.23 37.75
C ALA A 1018 -18.97 0.70 38.47
N TYR A 1019 -20.05 -0.08 38.37
CA TYR A 1019 -21.29 0.23 39.06
C TYR A 1019 -21.14 0.18 40.58
N ALA A 1020 -20.48 -0.85 41.11
CA ALA A 1020 -20.19 -0.97 42.54
C ALA A 1020 -19.39 0.24 43.05
N ALA A 1021 -18.36 0.65 42.31
CA ALA A 1021 -17.55 1.83 42.62
C ALA A 1021 -18.40 3.11 42.59
N GLN A 1022 -19.30 3.24 41.61
CA GLN A 1022 -20.23 4.37 41.54
C GLN A 1022 -21.14 4.44 42.77
N VAL A 1023 -21.71 3.30 43.18
CA VAL A 1023 -22.61 3.23 44.35
C VAL A 1023 -21.86 3.55 45.65
N GLN A 1024 -20.64 3.04 45.81
CA GLN A 1024 -19.85 3.21 47.03
C GLN A 1024 -19.20 4.60 47.13
N ASN A 1025 -18.65 5.11 46.04
CA ASN A 1025 -17.79 6.30 46.03
C ASN A 1025 -18.49 7.55 45.43
N GLY A 1026 -19.63 7.37 44.75
CA GLY A 1026 -20.35 8.45 44.07
C GLY A 1026 -19.78 8.85 42.71
N SER A 1027 -18.65 8.26 42.29
CA SER A 1027 -18.03 8.45 40.99
C SER A 1027 -17.33 7.17 40.52
N ILE A 1028 -17.10 7.07 39.22
CA ILE A 1028 -16.35 5.98 38.60
C ILE A 1028 -14.96 6.53 38.29
N THR A 1029 -13.94 6.04 38.98
CA THR A 1029 -12.54 6.27 38.65
C THR A 1029 -11.91 4.93 38.28
N PRO A 1030 -10.86 4.90 37.45
CA PRO A 1030 -10.16 3.66 37.13
C PRO A 1030 -9.69 2.89 38.37
N VAL A 1031 -9.14 3.59 39.35
CA VAL A 1031 -8.73 3.01 40.65
C VAL A 1031 -9.93 2.48 41.45
N GLY A 1032 -11.03 3.24 41.50
CA GLY A 1032 -12.23 2.80 42.21
C GLY A 1032 -12.87 1.56 41.58
N LEU A 1033 -12.85 1.47 40.25
CA LEU A 1033 -13.29 0.27 39.51
C LEU A 1033 -12.39 -0.92 39.85
N ARG A 1034 -11.06 -0.75 39.77
CA ARG A 1034 -10.08 -1.79 40.14
C ARG A 1034 -10.37 -2.36 41.53
N ASP A 1035 -10.57 -1.47 42.51
CA ASP A 1035 -10.79 -1.85 43.91
C ASP A 1035 -12.06 -2.71 44.11
N GLN A 1036 -12.99 -2.72 43.15
CA GLN A 1036 -14.23 -3.47 43.21
C GLN A 1036 -14.20 -4.78 42.40
N LEU A 1037 -13.17 -5.04 41.59
CA LEU A 1037 -13.12 -6.22 40.70
C LEU A 1037 -13.26 -7.54 41.48
N ARG A 1038 -12.54 -7.66 42.61
CA ARG A 1038 -12.62 -8.84 43.49
C ARG A 1038 -13.94 -8.91 44.25
N ASP A 1039 -14.51 -7.77 44.64
CA ASP A 1039 -15.73 -7.71 45.46
C ASP A 1039 -16.98 -8.14 44.68
N VAL A 1040 -17.03 -7.90 43.37
CA VAL A 1040 -18.18 -8.27 42.52
C VAL A 1040 -18.11 -9.71 42.00
N ALA A 1041 -16.92 -10.32 42.02
CA ALA A 1041 -16.72 -11.72 41.68
C ALA A 1041 -16.81 -12.62 42.92
N GLY A 1042 -16.16 -12.22 44.02
CA GLY A 1042 -15.79 -13.05 45.16
C GLY A 1042 -16.90 -13.53 46.09
N GLN A 1043 -16.55 -14.46 46.97
CA GLN A 1043 -17.40 -14.87 48.11
C GLN A 1043 -17.04 -14.09 49.39
N PRO A 1044 -18.02 -13.79 50.28
CA PRO A 1044 -19.43 -14.19 50.23
C PRO A 1044 -20.32 -13.22 49.42
N GLY A 1045 -21.16 -13.72 48.52
CA GLY A 1045 -22.09 -12.90 47.72
C GLY A 1045 -23.24 -13.71 47.13
N ASP A 1046 -24.35 -13.04 46.80
CA ASP A 1046 -25.46 -13.66 46.07
C ASP A 1046 -25.01 -13.98 44.64
N LYS A 1047 -25.18 -15.24 44.22
CA LYS A 1047 -24.78 -15.70 42.88
C LYS A 1047 -25.58 -14.98 41.78
N ILE A 1048 -24.87 -14.40 40.81
CA ILE A 1048 -25.38 -13.71 39.62
C ILE A 1048 -24.87 -14.42 38.36
N ASN A 1049 -25.79 -14.96 37.55
CA ASN A 1049 -25.43 -15.65 36.31
C ASN A 1049 -25.36 -14.68 35.11
N ALA A 1050 -24.66 -15.07 34.05
CA ALA A 1050 -24.51 -14.30 32.81
C ALA A 1050 -25.82 -14.23 32.00
N SER A 1051 -26.74 -13.36 32.39
CA SER A 1051 -27.98 -13.05 31.65
C SER A 1051 -28.47 -11.63 31.96
N PRO A 1052 -29.20 -10.95 31.05
CA PRO A 1052 -29.72 -9.60 31.32
C PRO A 1052 -30.54 -9.50 32.61
N GLU A 1053 -31.36 -10.49 32.92
CA GLU A 1053 -32.24 -10.50 34.09
C GLU A 1053 -31.45 -10.62 35.40
N GLU A 1054 -30.46 -11.51 35.44
CA GLU A 1054 -29.61 -11.70 36.62
C GLU A 1054 -28.63 -10.54 36.80
N LEU A 1055 -28.08 -9.97 35.71
CA LEU A 1055 -27.26 -8.76 35.77
C LEU A 1055 -28.04 -7.58 36.36
N LYS A 1056 -29.31 -7.41 35.96
CA LYS A 1056 -30.21 -6.41 36.55
C LYS A 1056 -30.38 -6.64 38.05
N ARG A 1057 -30.62 -7.88 38.47
CA ARG A 1057 -30.69 -8.24 39.89
C ARG A 1057 -29.37 -7.94 40.61
N GLY A 1058 -28.22 -8.16 39.95
CA GLY A 1058 -26.90 -7.79 40.45
C GLY A 1058 -26.80 -6.30 40.76
N PHE A 1059 -27.23 -5.42 39.84
CA PHE A 1059 -27.27 -3.97 40.09
C PHE A 1059 -28.21 -3.60 41.24
N GLU A 1060 -29.39 -4.21 41.32
CA GLU A 1060 -30.33 -3.96 42.42
C GLU A 1060 -29.74 -4.36 43.79
N LEU A 1061 -28.95 -5.44 43.85
CA LEU A 1061 -28.25 -5.87 45.06
C LEU A 1061 -27.10 -4.94 45.43
N LEU A 1062 -26.26 -4.58 44.46
CA LEU A 1062 -25.16 -3.62 44.65
C LEU A 1062 -25.70 -2.28 45.13
N GLN A 1063 -26.78 -1.78 44.53
CA GLN A 1063 -27.44 -0.54 44.95
C GLN A 1063 -28.02 -0.62 46.38
N ALA A 1064 -28.42 -1.81 46.82
CA ALA A 1064 -28.84 -2.07 48.20
C ALA A 1064 -27.67 -2.31 49.17
N GLY A 1065 -26.41 -2.22 48.71
CA GLY A 1065 -25.21 -2.47 49.51
C GLY A 1065 -25.03 -3.94 49.88
N LYS A 1066 -25.58 -4.87 49.09
CA LYS A 1066 -25.43 -6.31 49.29
C LYS A 1066 -24.35 -6.87 48.37
N PRO A 1067 -23.50 -7.79 48.88
CA PRO A 1067 -22.45 -8.40 48.06
C PRO A 1067 -23.04 -9.35 47.02
N ILE A 1068 -22.39 -9.43 45.87
CA ILE A 1068 -22.73 -10.34 44.77
C ILE A 1068 -21.53 -11.25 44.47
N ASN A 1069 -21.79 -12.37 43.82
CA ASN A 1069 -20.76 -13.24 43.25
C ASN A 1069 -21.15 -13.50 41.79
N TYR A 1070 -20.47 -12.83 40.86
CA TYR A 1070 -20.70 -13.04 39.43
C TYR A 1070 -20.07 -14.37 38.98
N GLU A 1071 -20.91 -15.32 38.56
CA GLU A 1071 -20.46 -16.53 37.90
C GLU A 1071 -20.46 -16.29 36.39
N GLY A 1072 -19.27 -16.21 35.80
CA GLY A 1072 -19.07 -15.90 34.39
C GLY A 1072 -19.44 -17.03 33.43
N ALA A 1073 -19.54 -16.68 32.16
CA ALA A 1073 -19.72 -17.63 31.07
C ALA A 1073 -18.49 -18.53 30.88
N SER A 1074 -17.28 -18.01 31.15
CA SER A 1074 -16.02 -18.76 31.13
C SER A 1074 -15.80 -19.63 32.36
N GLY A 1075 -16.64 -19.48 33.39
CA GLY A 1075 -16.54 -20.18 34.67
C GLY A 1075 -16.53 -19.19 35.82
N ASN A 1076 -16.04 -19.64 36.97
CA ASN A 1076 -15.89 -18.77 38.12
C ASN A 1076 -14.79 -17.73 37.83
N VAL A 1077 -15.09 -16.45 38.04
CA VAL A 1077 -14.14 -15.34 37.85
C VAL A 1077 -13.66 -14.74 39.19
N ASP A 1078 -13.65 -15.55 40.24
CA ASP A 1078 -13.03 -15.23 41.53
C ASP A 1078 -11.52 -14.98 41.34
N PHE A 1079 -11.12 -13.71 41.36
CA PHE A 1079 -9.71 -13.33 41.22
C PHE A 1079 -8.93 -13.54 42.52
N ASP A 1080 -7.75 -14.15 42.43
CA ASP A 1080 -6.78 -14.25 43.53
C ASP A 1080 -6.03 -12.91 43.78
N ASP A 1081 -5.04 -12.93 44.67
CA ASP A 1081 -4.21 -11.75 44.98
C ASP A 1081 -3.30 -11.30 43.82
N LYS A 1082 -3.21 -12.09 42.76
CA LYS A 1082 -2.46 -11.81 41.52
C LYS A 1082 -3.38 -11.39 40.36
N GLY A 1083 -4.69 -11.34 40.58
CA GLY A 1083 -5.65 -10.95 39.55
C GLY A 1083 -6.00 -12.09 38.59
N GLU A 1084 -5.79 -13.34 39.01
CA GLU A 1084 -6.02 -14.54 38.19
C GLU A 1084 -7.25 -15.32 38.61
N VAL A 1085 -7.86 -15.99 37.64
CA VAL A 1085 -8.96 -16.91 37.88
C VAL A 1085 -8.47 -18.35 37.92
N MET A 1086 -9.09 -19.14 38.79
CA MET A 1086 -8.88 -20.58 38.86
C MET A 1086 -9.98 -21.31 38.09
N GLY A 1087 -9.60 -22.09 37.07
CA GLY A 1087 -10.52 -22.84 36.23
C GLY A 1087 -9.95 -24.19 35.78
N PRO A 1088 -10.78 -25.11 35.27
CA PRO A 1088 -10.30 -26.37 34.73
C PRO A 1088 -9.48 -26.16 33.45
N THR A 1089 -8.54 -27.05 33.20
CA THR A 1089 -7.91 -27.22 31.88
C THR A 1089 -8.68 -28.29 31.12
N GLU A 1090 -9.13 -27.97 29.92
CA GLU A 1090 -9.73 -28.90 28.98
C GLU A 1090 -8.66 -29.70 28.24
N ILE A 1091 -8.89 -31.00 28.07
CA ILE A 1091 -8.28 -31.82 27.02
C ILE A 1091 -9.30 -31.93 25.88
N TRP A 1092 -8.92 -31.48 24.69
CA TRP A 1092 -9.75 -31.49 23.49
C TRP A 1092 -9.06 -32.28 22.38
N CYS A 1093 -9.84 -32.88 21.46
CA CYS A 1093 -9.33 -33.68 20.36
C CYS A 1093 -10.08 -33.40 19.06
N TYR A 1094 -9.45 -33.69 17.93
CA TYR A 1094 -10.13 -33.77 16.63
C TYR A 1094 -10.78 -35.15 16.48
N GLU A 1095 -12.10 -35.20 16.33
CA GLU A 1095 -12.85 -36.45 16.11
C GLU A 1095 -13.99 -36.23 15.13
N GLY A 1096 -14.08 -37.09 14.11
CA GLY A 1096 -15.18 -37.05 13.13
C GLY A 1096 -15.23 -35.76 12.32
N GLY A 1097 -14.09 -35.06 12.19
CA GLY A 1097 -14.00 -33.76 11.51
C GLY A 1097 -14.44 -32.56 12.36
N GLU A 1098 -14.66 -32.75 13.66
CA GLU A 1098 -15.00 -31.68 14.62
C GLU A 1098 -13.98 -31.62 15.76
N ILE A 1099 -13.98 -30.50 16.50
CA ILE A 1099 -13.20 -30.36 17.74
C ILE A 1099 -14.10 -30.71 18.92
N VAL A 1100 -13.73 -31.73 19.68
CA VAL A 1100 -14.52 -32.22 20.82
C VAL A 1100 -13.77 -32.09 22.14
N SER A 1101 -14.48 -31.61 23.16
CA SER A 1101 -14.02 -31.62 24.55
C SER A 1101 -14.07 -33.04 25.11
N LYS A 1102 -12.95 -33.56 25.62
CA LYS A 1102 -12.87 -34.93 26.17
C LYS A 1102 -12.90 -34.97 27.69
N GLU A 1103 -12.15 -34.08 28.32
CA GLU A 1103 -11.97 -34.08 29.76
C GLU A 1103 -11.75 -32.66 30.27
N LEU A 1104 -12.28 -32.37 31.47
CA LEU A 1104 -11.97 -31.17 32.23
C LEU A 1104 -11.15 -31.56 33.46
N VAL A 1105 -9.87 -31.23 33.44
CA VAL A 1105 -8.94 -31.47 34.54
C VAL A 1105 -8.99 -30.28 35.48
N LEU A 1106 -9.52 -30.49 36.69
CA LEU A 1106 -9.54 -29.46 37.73
C LEU A 1106 -8.13 -29.27 38.32
N PRO A 1107 -7.71 -28.02 38.59
CA PRO A 1107 -6.47 -27.78 39.31
C PRO A 1107 -6.56 -28.46 40.69
N GLN A 1108 -5.71 -29.46 40.96
CA GLN A 1108 -5.62 -30.02 42.30
C GLN A 1108 -5.11 -28.93 43.23
N SER A 1109 -5.81 -28.68 44.35
CA SER A 1109 -5.33 -27.77 45.38
C SER A 1109 -3.87 -28.11 45.71
N PRO A 1110 -2.97 -27.11 45.80
CA PRO A 1110 -1.55 -27.36 46.02
C PRO A 1110 -1.37 -28.23 47.29
N GLN A 1111 -0.70 -29.37 47.15
CA GLN A 1111 -0.21 -30.16 48.27
C GLN A 1111 1.12 -29.62 48.78
#